data_AF-A0A6J4KGA5-F1
#
_entry.id   AF-A0A6J4KGA5-F1
#
_cell.length_a   1.000
_cell.length_b   1.000
_cell.length_c   1.000
_cell.angle_alpha   90.00
_cell.angle_beta   90.00
_cell.angle_gamma   90.00
#
_symmetry.space_group_name_H-M   'P 1'
#
loop_
_entity.id
_entity.type
_entity.pdbx_description
1 polymer ?
#
loop_
_entity_poly.entity_id
_entity_poly.type
_entity_poly.pdbx_seq_one_letter_code
_entity_poly.pdbx_strand_id
1 'polypeptide(L)'
;LAQEAELAYEHGIVKLHDVAEYRPYGREGGHVLTTIGRIIFNEKIERAIEEAMGDEFDKANYNFINKSLKKRDTTQFVDELVQAFGAPAIAQVLDAFKDLGFKYATQAGITISKNDVVVPPRKGEILGKYEDIVAGIQEQYDDGLITREERHEAVVGQWNSATDEVADAMVDNLDELNPIFMMANSGARGSFKQIRQLAGMRGLMANPKGEIIERPIKANFMEGLDVLEYFISTHGARKGLADTALRTADSGYLTRRLVDVAQDVIIRIEDCGTQEYVELPLRKPSTGEPNDMLIGRLGAIDFGAKKGKSNILLSLNEEVTREKLAELLESFDGVDGQLIPVRSVVKCEAPHGVCQRCYGRSLAAGKLAQIGDAVGIIAAQSIGEPGTQLTMRTFHTGGVAGADITHGLPRIVELFEARKPKGLAAIAKVEGVITVEDTDRNRTVVITDDAGEEHRETFPRRTRLLVGDGDRVKLGHQLNEGNLYPHELLSHGGETALERRTRTELYIVDQVQEVYKSQGVDINDKHIEIICRQMLKKVRVDQKGDTDLLPGQFVDRFDYAKINDKVKKAGGETAQAEEIILGITKASLATDSFLSAASFQETTKVLTDAALEGKIDRLAGLKENVIIGKLIPAATGLKRYRTIEIEPSEPLPRGMDDVGMLEGDELAAELGLSDGDALQGFGPAFDTAELEEIGSGFGSGSSAGGFEDLGDLDGGTDDKK
;
A
#
# COMPACT_ATOMS: atom_id res chain seq x y z
N LEU A 1 -32.15 1.61 31.35
CA LEU A 1 -31.85 3.00 30.92
C LEU A 1 -31.65 3.11 29.42
N ALA A 2 -30.78 2.31 28.79
CA ALA A 2 -30.64 2.35 27.33
C ALA A 2 -31.85 1.69 26.60
N GLN A 3 -32.32 0.55 27.12
CA GLN A 3 -33.66 -0.01 26.79
C GLN A 3 -34.83 0.98 26.91
N GLU A 4 -34.77 1.96 27.81
CA GLU A 4 -35.83 2.98 27.95
C GLU A 4 -35.79 3.97 26.78
N ALA A 5 -34.59 4.33 26.31
CA ALA A 5 -34.43 5.14 25.11
C ALA A 5 -34.84 4.37 23.84
N GLU A 6 -34.54 3.06 23.77
CA GLU A 6 -35.00 2.19 22.67
C GLU A 6 -36.54 2.10 22.65
N LEU A 7 -37.17 1.82 23.80
CA LEU A 7 -38.64 1.79 23.92
C LEU A 7 -39.29 3.14 23.61
N ALA A 8 -38.73 4.25 24.10
CA ALA A 8 -39.25 5.59 23.83
C ALA A 8 -39.17 5.92 22.33
N TYR A 9 -38.12 5.48 21.64
CA TYR A 9 -37.99 5.60 20.19
C TYR A 9 -39.00 4.71 19.45
N GLU A 10 -39.16 3.45 19.86
CA GLU A 10 -40.11 2.51 19.24
C GLU A 10 -41.58 2.96 19.39
N HIS A 11 -41.91 3.60 20.51
CA HIS A 11 -43.22 4.20 20.74
C HIS A 11 -43.39 5.58 20.08
N GLY A 12 -42.36 6.10 19.40
CA GLY A 12 -42.40 7.38 18.69
C GLY A 12 -42.48 8.61 19.61
N ILE A 13 -42.12 8.47 20.89
CA ILE A 13 -42.13 9.56 21.88
C ILE A 13 -40.95 10.51 21.63
N VAL A 14 -39.84 9.97 21.12
CA VAL A 14 -38.60 10.70 20.87
C VAL A 14 -38.01 10.33 19.50
N LYS A 15 -37.21 11.22 18.90
CA LYS A 15 -36.50 11.00 17.63
C LYS A 15 -35.02 10.67 17.86
N LEU A 16 -34.38 10.05 16.86
CA LEU A 16 -32.97 9.64 16.95
C LEU A 16 -31.99 10.78 17.26
N HIS A 17 -32.29 11.99 16.79
CA HIS A 17 -31.45 13.18 16.97
C HIS A 17 -31.85 14.03 18.18
N ASP A 18 -32.89 13.63 18.92
CA ASP A 18 -33.27 14.36 20.13
C ASP A 18 -32.19 14.16 21.21
N VAL A 19 -31.89 15.25 21.92
CA VAL A 19 -30.85 15.29 22.95
C VAL A 19 -31.39 14.69 24.23
N ALA A 20 -30.61 13.80 24.85
CA ALA A 20 -30.95 13.11 26.09
C ALA A 20 -29.74 13.10 27.04
N GLU A 21 -30.00 13.27 28.33
CA GLU A 21 -29.01 13.00 29.37
C GLU A 21 -29.01 11.51 29.69
N TYR A 22 -27.89 10.86 29.40
CA TYR A 22 -27.74 9.43 29.59
C TYR A 22 -26.72 9.12 30.69
N ARG A 23 -27.07 8.19 31.58
CA ARG A 23 -26.14 7.65 32.57
C ARG A 23 -25.72 6.24 32.13
N PRO A 24 -24.49 6.05 31.63
CA PRO A 24 -23.98 4.72 31.32
C PRO A 24 -23.90 3.88 32.61
N TYR A 25 -24.36 2.64 32.54
CA TYR A 25 -24.35 1.72 33.68
C TYR A 25 -22.93 1.17 33.90
N GLY A 26 -22.44 1.15 35.13
CA GLY A 26 -21.13 0.56 35.46
C GLY A 26 -19.89 1.43 35.21
N ARG A 27 -20.05 2.73 34.89
CA ARG A 27 -18.91 3.66 34.70
C ARG A 27 -18.88 4.77 35.74
N GLU A 28 -17.68 5.09 36.22
CA GLU A 28 -17.40 6.25 37.07
C GLU A 28 -17.33 7.52 36.21
N GLY A 29 -18.51 8.04 35.87
CA GLY A 29 -18.66 9.28 35.11
C GLY A 29 -20.13 9.66 35.09
N GLY A 30 -20.45 10.90 35.49
CA GLY A 30 -21.83 11.37 35.65
C GLY A 30 -22.65 11.37 34.36
N HIS A 31 -23.81 12.05 34.41
CA HIS A 31 -24.71 12.20 33.26
C HIS A 31 -23.96 12.76 32.04
N VAL A 32 -24.08 12.08 30.89
CA VAL A 32 -23.50 12.50 29.62
C VAL A 32 -24.61 13.02 28.72
N LEU A 33 -24.43 14.24 28.20
CA LEU A 33 -25.33 14.81 27.21
C LEU A 33 -25.07 14.17 25.84
N THR A 34 -26.02 13.40 25.32
CA THR A 34 -25.89 12.65 24.06
C THR A 34 -27.20 12.69 23.27
N THR A 35 -27.30 11.92 22.19
CA THR A 35 -28.54 11.76 21.40
C THR A 35 -29.05 10.33 21.51
N ILE A 36 -30.36 10.10 21.37
CA ILE A 36 -30.95 8.76 21.45
C ILE A 36 -30.33 7.76 20.48
N GLY A 37 -30.04 8.17 19.24
CA GLY A 37 -29.37 7.29 18.27
C GLY A 37 -27.98 6.82 18.74
N ARG A 38 -27.22 7.67 19.45
CA ARG A 38 -25.91 7.31 20.02
C ARG A 38 -26.06 6.35 21.20
N ILE A 39 -27.11 6.48 22.01
CA ILE A 39 -27.40 5.55 23.10
C ILE A 39 -27.65 4.15 22.54
N ILE A 40 -28.56 4.04 21.57
CA ILE A 40 -28.92 2.77 20.94
C ILE A 40 -27.70 2.14 20.24
N PHE A 41 -26.91 2.96 19.53
CA PHE A 41 -25.69 2.51 18.86
C PHE A 41 -24.68 1.89 19.84
N ASN A 42 -24.37 2.59 20.93
CA ASN A 42 -23.39 2.10 21.90
C ASN A 42 -23.90 0.84 22.63
N GLU A 43 -25.18 0.77 22.98
CA GLU A 43 -25.76 -0.40 23.67
C GLU A 43 -25.71 -1.66 22.81
N LYS A 44 -26.08 -1.55 21.52
CA LYS A 44 -26.10 -2.70 20.61
C LYS A 44 -24.68 -3.24 20.35
N ILE A 45 -23.69 -2.35 20.27
CA ILE A 45 -22.29 -2.76 20.11
C ILE A 45 -21.77 -3.40 21.40
N GLU A 46 -22.04 -2.80 22.56
CA GLU A 46 -21.63 -3.35 23.85
C GLU A 46 -22.21 -4.75 24.05
N ARG A 47 -23.50 -4.95 23.73
CA ARG A 47 -24.15 -6.25 23.79
C ARG A 47 -23.54 -7.27 22.82
N ALA A 48 -23.22 -6.85 21.59
CA ALA A 48 -22.57 -7.74 20.63
C ALA A 48 -21.16 -8.16 21.09
N ILE A 49 -20.43 -7.28 21.78
CA ILE A 49 -19.13 -7.64 22.37
C ILE A 49 -19.32 -8.62 23.54
N GLU A 50 -20.30 -8.36 24.42
CA GLU A 50 -20.65 -9.25 25.54
C GLU A 50 -21.05 -10.66 25.04
N GLU A 51 -21.81 -10.75 23.95
CA GLU A 51 -22.17 -12.03 23.31
C GLU A 51 -20.96 -12.74 22.67
N ALA A 52 -20.01 -12.01 22.09
CA ALA A 52 -18.83 -12.57 21.43
C ALA A 52 -17.74 -13.03 22.41
N MET A 53 -17.60 -12.38 23.57
CA MET A 53 -16.55 -12.67 24.56
C MET A 53 -17.03 -13.43 25.81
N GLY A 54 -18.34 -13.46 26.07
CA GLY A 54 -18.89 -14.08 27.28
C GLY A 54 -18.29 -13.48 28.55
N ASP A 55 -17.74 -14.34 29.41
CA ASP A 55 -17.21 -13.97 30.74
C ASP A 55 -15.89 -13.18 30.71
N GLU A 56 -15.20 -13.11 29.56
CA GLU A 56 -13.94 -12.36 29.42
C GLU A 56 -14.15 -10.86 29.17
N PHE A 57 -15.41 -10.41 29.03
CA PHE A 57 -15.72 -9.03 28.71
C PHE A 57 -15.58 -8.10 29.92
N ASP A 58 -14.60 -7.18 29.87
CA ASP A 58 -14.49 -6.07 30.82
C ASP A 58 -15.13 -4.80 30.26
N LYS A 59 -16.21 -4.36 30.92
CA LYS A 59 -16.98 -3.14 30.58
C LYS A 59 -16.17 -1.85 30.73
N ALA A 60 -15.05 -1.88 31.48
CA ALA A 60 -14.14 -0.74 31.62
C ALA A 60 -13.36 -0.44 30.33
N ASN A 61 -13.16 -1.44 29.47
CA ASN A 61 -12.37 -1.30 28.24
C ASN A 61 -13.15 -0.75 27.04
N TYR A 62 -14.48 -0.60 27.16
CA TYR A 62 -15.31 0.01 26.12
C TYR A 62 -15.45 1.52 26.36
N ASN A 63 -15.15 2.36 25.36
CA ASN A 63 -15.31 3.82 25.45
C ASN A 63 -16.64 4.26 24.83
N PHE A 64 -17.42 5.07 25.56
CA PHE A 64 -18.71 5.57 25.05
C PHE A 64 -18.47 6.62 23.96
N ILE A 65 -19.02 6.39 22.78
CA ILE A 65 -18.88 7.34 21.67
C ILE A 65 -19.96 8.41 21.73
N ASN A 66 -19.51 9.66 21.87
CA ASN A 66 -20.36 10.85 21.84
C ASN A 66 -19.98 11.87 20.74
N LYS A 67 -19.59 11.37 19.57
CA LYS A 67 -19.32 12.21 18.38
C LYS A 67 -20.08 11.70 17.17
N SER A 68 -20.21 12.54 16.15
CA SER A 68 -20.69 12.09 14.83
C SER A 68 -19.63 11.19 14.21
N LEU A 69 -20.04 10.02 13.72
CA LEU A 69 -19.14 9.06 13.12
C LEU A 69 -19.14 9.22 11.60
N LYS A 70 -18.03 9.72 11.05
CA LYS A 70 -17.75 9.64 9.62
C LYS A 70 -17.08 8.30 9.33
N LYS A 71 -16.96 7.95 8.04
CA LYS A 71 -16.27 6.72 7.61
C LYS A 71 -14.90 6.53 8.28
N ARG A 72 -14.10 7.60 8.38
CA ARG A 72 -12.77 7.57 9.03
C ARG A 72 -12.86 7.30 10.53
N ASP A 73 -13.79 7.95 11.22
CA ASP A 73 -14.02 7.74 12.66
C ASP A 73 -14.51 6.31 12.94
N THR A 74 -15.38 5.76 12.08
CA THR A 74 -15.84 4.38 12.21
C THR A 74 -14.70 3.39 12.03
N THR A 75 -13.82 3.60 11.04
CA THR A 75 -12.63 2.74 10.85
C THR A 75 -11.69 2.81 12.04
N GLN A 76 -11.44 4.01 12.57
CA GLN A 76 -10.61 4.19 13.76
C GLN A 76 -11.23 3.48 14.98
N PHE A 77 -12.53 3.61 15.16
CA PHE A 77 -13.22 2.96 16.28
C PHE A 77 -13.15 1.43 16.20
N VAL A 78 -13.33 0.85 15.01
CA VAL A 78 -13.15 -0.59 14.82
C VAL A 78 -11.71 -1.02 15.13
N ASP A 79 -10.70 -0.22 14.74
CA ASP A 79 -9.30 -0.50 15.06
C ASP A 79 -9.02 -0.47 16.58
N GLU A 80 -9.59 0.50 17.30
CA GLU A 80 -9.53 0.56 18.78
C GLU A 80 -10.16 -0.68 19.42
N LEU A 81 -11.32 -1.12 18.93
CA LEU A 81 -11.98 -2.34 19.40
C LEU A 81 -11.16 -3.61 19.11
N VAL A 82 -10.58 -3.72 17.91
CA VAL A 82 -9.72 -4.87 17.53
C VAL A 82 -8.48 -4.95 18.42
N GLN A 83 -7.96 -3.82 18.89
CA GLN A 83 -6.81 -3.78 19.78
C GLN A 83 -7.16 -4.15 21.21
N ALA A 84 -8.32 -3.69 21.70
CA ALA A 84 -8.77 -3.99 23.05
C ALA A 84 -9.26 -5.45 23.20
N PHE A 85 -10.03 -5.95 22.23
CA PHE A 85 -10.77 -7.22 22.35
C PHE A 85 -10.30 -8.30 21.35
N GLY A 86 -9.45 -7.96 20.39
CA GLY A 86 -8.93 -8.89 19.39
C GLY A 86 -9.79 -9.01 18.12
N ALA A 87 -9.13 -9.31 17.00
CA ALA A 87 -9.78 -9.40 15.69
C ALA A 87 -10.88 -10.48 15.58
N PRO A 88 -10.74 -11.69 16.16
CA PRO A 88 -11.78 -12.73 16.04
C PRO A 88 -13.10 -12.35 16.69
N ALA A 89 -13.07 -11.72 17.87
CA ALA A 89 -14.27 -11.27 18.57
C ALA A 89 -14.96 -10.13 17.80
N ILE A 90 -14.19 -9.12 17.39
CA ILE A 90 -14.74 -7.97 16.66
C ILE A 90 -15.28 -8.34 15.28
N ALA A 91 -14.77 -9.40 14.65
CA ALA A 91 -15.34 -9.90 13.40
C ALA A 91 -16.83 -10.26 13.53
N GLN A 92 -17.25 -10.81 14.68
CA GLN A 92 -18.66 -11.11 14.96
C GLN A 92 -19.46 -9.82 15.27
N VAL A 93 -18.83 -8.85 15.95
CA VAL A 93 -19.44 -7.56 16.30
C VAL A 93 -19.72 -6.70 15.05
N LEU A 94 -18.95 -6.86 13.97
CA LEU A 94 -19.16 -6.11 12.73
C LEU A 94 -20.54 -6.34 12.10
N ASP A 95 -21.19 -7.48 12.37
CA ASP A 95 -22.57 -7.71 11.93
C ASP A 95 -23.56 -6.75 12.63
N ALA A 96 -23.34 -6.42 13.90
CA ALA A 96 -24.15 -5.43 14.60
C ALA A 96 -24.01 -4.03 13.97
N PHE A 97 -22.79 -3.63 13.57
CA PHE A 97 -22.57 -2.38 12.84
C PHE A 97 -23.32 -2.36 11.50
N LYS A 98 -23.24 -3.47 10.76
CA LYS A 98 -23.91 -3.64 9.47
C LYS A 98 -25.44 -3.54 9.62
N ASP A 99 -26.01 -4.24 10.59
CA ASP A 99 -27.45 -4.32 10.80
C ASP A 99 -28.03 -2.98 11.25
N LEU A 100 -27.36 -2.30 12.19
CA LEU A 100 -27.72 -0.94 12.60
C LEU A 100 -27.64 0.02 11.41
N GLY A 101 -26.53 -0.05 10.66
CA GLY A 101 -26.30 0.78 9.47
C GLY A 101 -27.43 0.63 8.45
N PHE A 102 -27.77 -0.59 8.05
CA PHE A 102 -28.83 -0.84 7.07
C PHE A 102 -30.22 -0.46 7.57
N LYS A 103 -30.55 -0.76 8.84
CA LYS A 103 -31.85 -0.42 9.43
C LYS A 103 -32.08 1.09 9.41
N TYR A 104 -31.13 1.85 9.97
CA TYR A 104 -31.29 3.30 10.09
C TYR A 104 -31.06 4.05 8.78
N ALA A 105 -30.20 3.55 7.87
CA ALA A 105 -30.08 4.11 6.52
C ALA A 105 -31.39 3.97 5.73
N THR A 106 -32.08 2.82 5.86
CA THR A 106 -33.39 2.60 5.22
C THR A 106 -34.45 3.52 5.80
N GLN A 107 -34.49 3.68 7.13
CA GLN A 107 -35.42 4.59 7.80
C GLN A 107 -35.16 6.07 7.49
N ALA A 108 -33.90 6.46 7.30
CA ALA A 108 -33.53 7.83 6.95
C ALA A 108 -34.08 8.26 5.57
N GLY A 109 -34.36 7.30 4.68
CA GLY A 109 -35.00 7.59 3.39
C GLY A 109 -34.20 8.58 2.52
N ILE A 110 -32.87 8.54 2.60
CA ILE A 110 -31.99 9.47 1.88
C ILE A 110 -32.24 9.32 0.37
N THR A 111 -32.61 10.42 -0.27
CA THR A 111 -32.88 10.50 -1.71
C THR A 111 -32.00 11.54 -2.37
N ILE A 112 -31.83 11.47 -3.69
CA ILE A 112 -31.18 12.50 -4.48
C ILE A 112 -32.13 12.98 -5.56
N SER A 113 -32.33 14.28 -5.62
CA SER A 113 -33.17 14.95 -6.59
C SER A 113 -32.43 16.12 -7.24
N LYS A 114 -33.00 16.59 -8.35
CA LYS A 114 -32.53 17.80 -9.03
C LYS A 114 -32.48 19.02 -8.09
N ASN A 115 -33.40 19.10 -7.12
CA ASN A 115 -33.52 20.25 -6.22
C ASN A 115 -32.46 20.26 -5.12
N ASP A 116 -31.82 19.12 -4.85
CA ASP A 116 -30.75 19.03 -3.85
C ASP A 116 -29.43 19.61 -4.40
N VAL A 117 -29.31 19.73 -5.73
CA VAL A 117 -28.16 20.35 -6.41
C VAL A 117 -28.37 21.86 -6.50
N VAL A 118 -27.97 22.58 -5.45
CA VAL A 118 -28.16 24.04 -5.36
C VAL A 118 -26.93 24.76 -5.93
N VAL A 119 -27.13 25.49 -7.03
CA VAL A 119 -26.10 26.36 -7.62
C VAL A 119 -25.92 27.60 -6.74
N PRO A 120 -24.69 27.99 -6.36
CA PRO A 120 -24.48 29.14 -5.49
C PRO A 120 -24.87 30.45 -6.22
N PRO A 121 -25.68 31.32 -5.60
CA PRO A 121 -26.18 32.54 -6.25
C PRO A 121 -25.05 33.52 -6.58
N ARG A 122 -23.96 33.51 -5.79
CA ARG A 122 -22.78 34.35 -6.00
C ARG A 122 -21.89 33.93 -7.18
N LYS A 123 -22.19 32.79 -7.83
CA LYS A 123 -21.38 32.27 -8.95
C LYS A 123 -21.18 33.29 -10.07
N GLY A 124 -22.25 33.98 -10.47
CA GLY A 124 -22.20 34.95 -11.58
C GLY A 124 -21.27 36.13 -11.29
N GLU A 125 -21.29 36.63 -10.05
CA GLU A 125 -20.43 37.72 -9.60
C GLU A 125 -18.95 37.30 -9.59
N ILE A 126 -18.66 36.09 -9.10
CA ILE A 126 -17.30 35.54 -9.06
C ILE A 126 -16.76 35.39 -10.50
N LEU A 127 -17.53 34.79 -11.39
CA LEU A 127 -17.10 34.61 -12.79
C LEU A 127 -16.87 35.96 -13.50
N GLY A 128 -17.75 36.94 -13.31
CA GLY A 128 -17.59 38.27 -13.88
C GLY A 128 -16.28 38.95 -13.44
N LYS A 129 -15.96 38.89 -12.15
CA LYS A 129 -14.70 39.42 -11.58
C LYS A 129 -13.47 38.83 -12.27
N TYR A 130 -13.41 37.51 -12.46
CA TYR A 130 -12.25 36.87 -13.09
C TYR A 130 -12.21 37.07 -14.61
N GLU A 131 -13.36 37.22 -15.27
CA GLU A 131 -13.41 37.59 -16.69
C GLU A 131 -12.80 38.96 -16.94
N ASP A 132 -13.09 39.94 -16.08
CA ASP A 132 -12.50 41.29 -16.17
C ASP A 132 -10.98 41.27 -15.95
N ILE A 133 -10.50 40.47 -14.99
CA ILE A 133 -9.06 40.30 -14.73
C ILE A 133 -8.37 39.66 -15.95
N VAL A 134 -8.96 38.61 -16.53
CA VAL A 134 -8.41 37.93 -17.71
C VAL A 134 -8.42 38.85 -18.94
N ALA A 135 -9.44 39.72 -19.08
CA ALA A 135 -9.46 40.73 -20.13
C ALA A 135 -8.31 41.73 -19.98
N GLY A 136 -8.01 42.18 -18.75
CA GLY A 136 -6.84 43.03 -18.48
C GLY A 136 -5.50 42.35 -18.78
N ILE A 137 -5.37 41.05 -18.51
CA ILE A 137 -4.16 40.28 -18.88
C ILE A 137 -4.02 40.19 -20.41
N GLN A 138 -5.13 40.03 -21.13
CA GLN A 138 -5.12 40.00 -22.59
C GLN A 138 -4.74 41.37 -23.17
N GLU A 139 -5.21 42.48 -22.59
CA GLU A 139 -4.81 43.84 -22.98
C GLU A 139 -3.31 44.07 -22.77
N GLN A 140 -2.75 43.64 -21.63
CA GLN A 140 -1.30 43.70 -21.40
C GLN A 140 -0.48 42.91 -22.44
N TYR A 141 -1.00 41.79 -22.91
CA TYR A 141 -0.38 41.01 -23.98
C TYR A 141 -0.48 41.73 -25.33
N ASP A 142 -1.64 42.32 -25.64
CA ASP A 142 -1.86 43.05 -26.88
C ASP A 142 -1.01 44.34 -26.92
N ASP A 143 -0.76 44.97 -25.76
CA ASP A 143 0.17 46.09 -25.56
C ASP A 143 1.65 45.67 -25.58
N GLY A 144 1.95 44.36 -25.61
CA GLY A 144 3.30 43.81 -25.66
C GLY A 144 4.07 43.85 -24.34
N LEU A 145 3.39 43.98 -23.20
CA LEU A 145 4.00 44.03 -21.86
C LEU A 145 4.38 42.65 -21.32
N ILE A 146 3.69 41.60 -21.78
CA ILE A 146 3.90 40.20 -21.34
C ILE A 146 4.07 39.27 -22.55
N THR A 147 4.80 38.17 -22.35
CA THR A 147 4.98 37.14 -23.36
C THR A 147 3.77 36.20 -23.44
N ARG A 148 3.70 35.37 -24.50
CA ARG A 148 2.62 34.39 -24.68
C ARG A 148 2.60 33.33 -23.56
N GLU A 149 3.77 32.91 -23.11
CA GLU A 149 3.94 31.90 -22.05
C GLU A 149 3.47 32.46 -20.70
N GLU A 150 3.93 33.67 -20.35
CA GLU A 150 3.50 34.37 -19.12
C GLU A 150 1.99 34.64 -19.14
N ARG A 151 1.43 35.03 -20.28
CA ARG A 151 -0.02 35.20 -20.45
C ARG A 151 -0.76 33.88 -20.20
N HIS A 152 -0.30 32.77 -20.79
CA HIS A 152 -0.92 31.47 -20.60
C HIS A 152 -0.96 31.06 -19.13
N GLU A 153 0.19 31.14 -18.44
CA GLU A 153 0.30 30.81 -17.02
C GLU A 153 -0.57 31.72 -16.15
N ALA A 154 -0.58 33.03 -16.43
CA ALA A 154 -1.40 33.99 -15.70
C ALA A 154 -2.90 33.68 -15.86
N VAL A 155 -3.37 33.43 -17.08
CA VAL A 155 -4.78 33.10 -17.35
C VAL A 155 -5.19 31.79 -16.68
N VAL A 156 -4.35 30.76 -16.76
CA VAL A 156 -4.58 29.47 -16.09
C VAL A 156 -4.65 29.65 -14.57
N GLY A 157 -3.73 30.44 -14.00
CA GLY A 157 -3.71 30.78 -12.57
C GLY A 157 -5.01 31.42 -12.11
N GLN A 158 -5.49 32.45 -12.83
CA GLN A 158 -6.73 33.15 -12.48
C GLN A 158 -7.96 32.23 -12.54
N TRP A 159 -8.06 31.37 -13.55
CA TRP A 159 -9.17 30.43 -13.67
C TRP A 159 -9.16 29.32 -12.62
N ASN A 160 -7.97 28.88 -12.17
CA ASN A 160 -7.86 27.98 -11.03
C ASN A 160 -8.39 28.66 -9.76
N SER A 161 -7.96 29.89 -9.48
CA SER A 161 -8.47 30.67 -8.34
C SER A 161 -9.99 30.89 -8.41
N ALA A 162 -10.53 31.18 -9.60
CA ALA A 162 -11.98 31.28 -9.81
C ALA A 162 -12.71 29.96 -9.49
N THR A 163 -12.13 28.84 -9.91
CA THR A 163 -12.72 27.51 -9.69
C THR A 163 -12.76 27.16 -8.20
N ASP A 164 -11.76 27.56 -7.44
CA ASP A 164 -11.69 27.33 -6.00
C ASP A 164 -12.61 28.30 -5.23
N GLU A 165 -12.68 29.59 -5.59
CA GLU A 165 -13.63 30.54 -4.98
C GLU A 165 -15.10 30.14 -5.22
N VAL A 166 -15.43 29.59 -6.40
CA VAL A 166 -16.75 29.00 -6.67
C VAL A 166 -16.99 27.72 -5.87
N ALA A 167 -15.95 26.94 -5.57
CA ALA A 167 -16.06 25.73 -4.76
C ALA A 167 -16.43 26.08 -3.32
N ASP A 168 -15.75 27.07 -2.74
CA ASP A 168 -16.00 27.53 -1.38
C ASP A 168 -17.41 28.11 -1.24
N ALA A 169 -17.80 28.99 -2.18
CA ALA A 169 -19.16 29.54 -2.21
C ALA A 169 -20.26 28.47 -2.37
N MET A 170 -19.94 27.34 -3.02
CA MET A 170 -20.86 26.21 -3.13
C MET A 170 -21.00 25.47 -1.80
N VAL A 171 -19.89 25.21 -1.10
CA VAL A 171 -19.91 24.53 0.21
C VAL A 171 -20.68 25.36 1.24
N ASP A 172 -20.45 26.67 1.28
CA ASP A 172 -21.15 27.59 2.21
C ASP A 172 -22.66 27.67 1.95
N ASN A 173 -23.10 27.35 0.73
CA ASN A 173 -24.50 27.43 0.32
C ASN A 173 -25.28 26.12 0.56
N LEU A 174 -24.61 25.00 0.86
CA LEU A 174 -25.26 23.72 1.12
C LEU A 174 -25.69 23.63 2.59
N ASP A 175 -26.96 23.26 2.82
CA ASP A 175 -27.47 22.93 4.15
C ASP A 175 -26.85 21.61 4.65
N GLU A 176 -26.64 21.49 5.97
CA GLU A 176 -26.11 20.30 6.62
C GLU A 176 -27.02 19.07 6.43
N LEU A 177 -28.33 19.29 6.31
CA LEU A 177 -29.34 18.26 6.08
C LEU A 177 -29.56 17.94 4.59
N ASN A 178 -28.86 18.61 3.68
CA ASN A 178 -28.93 18.28 2.26
C ASN A 178 -28.37 16.87 2.03
N PRO A 179 -29.10 15.95 1.36
CA PRO A 179 -28.64 14.59 1.11
C PRO A 179 -27.27 14.50 0.42
N ILE A 180 -26.98 15.40 -0.52
CA ILE A 180 -25.71 15.45 -1.25
C ILE A 180 -24.56 15.82 -0.30
N PHE A 181 -24.80 16.80 0.57
CA PHE A 181 -23.84 17.21 1.60
C PHE A 181 -23.63 16.08 2.62
N MET A 182 -24.69 15.45 3.11
CA MET A 182 -24.62 14.32 4.05
C MET A 182 -23.80 13.15 3.47
N MET A 183 -23.99 12.79 2.20
CA MET A 183 -23.25 11.70 1.56
C MET A 183 -21.74 12.00 1.41
N ALA A 184 -21.39 13.23 1.05
CA ALA A 184 -19.98 13.63 0.90
C ALA A 184 -19.29 13.86 2.25
N ASN A 185 -19.95 14.53 3.21
CA ASN A 185 -19.39 14.82 4.52
C ASN A 185 -19.24 13.55 5.39
N SER A 186 -20.16 12.59 5.27
CA SER A 186 -20.02 11.27 5.93
C SER A 186 -18.89 10.43 5.34
N GLY A 187 -18.47 10.73 4.10
CA GLY A 187 -17.50 9.92 3.35
C GLY A 187 -18.07 8.62 2.82
N ALA A 188 -19.40 8.47 2.80
CA ALA A 188 -20.08 7.28 2.27
C ALA A 188 -19.88 7.17 0.76
N ARG A 189 -20.19 8.23 0.02
CA ARG A 189 -19.99 8.32 -1.43
C ARG A 189 -19.98 9.77 -1.88
N GLY A 190 -19.10 10.10 -2.81
CA GLY A 190 -18.96 11.47 -3.33
C GLY A 190 -17.81 12.22 -2.67
N SER A 191 -17.33 13.27 -3.35
CA SER A 191 -16.33 14.21 -2.85
C SER A 191 -16.76 15.63 -3.17
N PHE A 192 -16.28 16.61 -2.40
CA PHE A 192 -16.55 18.03 -2.67
C PHE A 192 -16.12 18.45 -4.09
N LYS A 193 -15.06 17.84 -4.64
CA LYS A 193 -14.65 18.04 -6.05
C LYS A 193 -15.71 17.58 -7.06
N GLN A 194 -16.43 16.50 -6.77
CA GLN A 194 -17.52 16.02 -7.63
C GLN A 194 -18.78 16.89 -7.49
N ILE A 195 -19.09 17.32 -6.26
CA ILE A 195 -20.20 18.26 -6.02
C ILE A 195 -19.94 19.59 -6.74
N ARG A 196 -18.69 20.07 -6.74
CA ARG A 196 -18.27 21.25 -7.50
C ARG A 196 -18.59 21.13 -8.99
N GLN A 197 -18.39 19.96 -9.60
CA GLN A 197 -18.74 19.75 -11.01
C GLN A 197 -20.26 19.71 -11.26
N LEU A 198 -21.05 19.29 -10.26
CA LEU A 198 -22.51 19.24 -10.35
C LEU A 198 -23.16 20.63 -10.22
N ALA A 199 -22.74 21.41 -9.20
CA ALA A 199 -23.40 22.65 -8.80
C ALA A 199 -22.54 23.94 -8.97
N GLY A 200 -21.21 23.81 -8.97
CA GLY A 200 -20.29 24.95 -9.08
C GLY A 200 -19.95 25.24 -10.55
N MET A 201 -18.78 24.79 -10.97
CA MET A 201 -18.32 24.81 -12.36
C MET A 201 -17.37 23.63 -12.61
N ARG A 202 -17.22 23.22 -13.87
CA ARG A 202 -16.32 22.12 -14.20
C ARG A 202 -14.84 22.54 -14.23
N GLY A 203 -14.57 23.79 -14.61
CA GLY A 203 -13.23 24.39 -14.58
C GLY A 203 -12.37 24.08 -15.79
N LEU A 204 -11.05 24.14 -15.61
CA LEU A 204 -10.04 23.91 -16.64
C LEU A 204 -9.89 22.43 -16.97
N MET A 205 -9.65 22.14 -18.25
CA MET A 205 -9.46 20.79 -18.78
C MET A 205 -8.07 20.64 -19.39
N ALA A 206 -7.50 19.43 -19.30
CA ALA A 206 -6.23 19.11 -19.94
C ALA A 206 -6.43 18.47 -21.32
N ASN A 207 -5.55 18.82 -22.27
CA ASN A 207 -5.49 18.16 -23.56
C ASN A 207 -4.80 16.77 -23.45
N PRO A 208 -4.80 15.94 -24.51
CA PRO A 208 -4.15 14.63 -24.48
C PRO A 208 -2.64 14.69 -24.17
N LYS A 209 -1.97 15.79 -24.51
CA LYS A 209 -0.55 16.02 -24.20
C LYS A 209 -0.28 16.41 -22.75
N GLY A 210 -1.33 16.73 -21.97
CA GLY A 210 -1.22 17.19 -20.58
C GLY A 210 -1.17 18.71 -20.42
N GLU A 211 -1.24 19.48 -21.51
CA GLU A 211 -1.29 20.94 -21.44
C GLU A 211 -2.71 21.39 -21.09
N ILE A 212 -2.82 22.43 -20.26
CA ILE A 212 -4.11 22.97 -19.83
C ILE A 212 -4.71 23.81 -20.95
N ILE A 213 -5.99 23.61 -21.25
CA ILE A 213 -6.72 24.39 -22.24
C ILE A 213 -7.15 25.71 -21.59
N GLU A 214 -6.72 26.85 -22.15
CA GLU A 214 -6.96 28.21 -21.61
C GLU A 214 -8.43 28.55 -21.41
N ARG A 215 -9.34 27.94 -22.21
CA ARG A 215 -10.77 28.19 -22.14
C ARG A 215 -11.42 27.24 -21.12
N PRO A 216 -11.88 27.74 -19.96
CA PRO A 216 -12.53 26.91 -18.95
C PRO A 216 -13.96 26.55 -19.35
N ILE A 217 -14.50 25.53 -18.70
CA ILE A 217 -15.92 25.19 -18.74
C ILE A 217 -16.59 25.88 -17.53
N LYS A 218 -17.35 26.94 -17.82
CA LYS A 218 -18.00 27.79 -16.79
C LYS A 218 -19.30 27.16 -16.29
N ALA A 219 -19.95 26.39 -17.16
CA ALA A 219 -21.15 25.67 -16.82
C ALA A 219 -20.89 24.49 -15.86
N ASN A 220 -21.95 24.06 -15.19
CA ASN A 220 -21.99 22.83 -14.39
C ASN A 220 -22.99 21.84 -15.01
N PHE A 221 -23.03 20.61 -14.48
CA PHE A 221 -23.95 19.59 -15.03
C PHE A 221 -25.44 19.92 -14.81
N MET A 222 -25.76 20.72 -13.79
CA MET A 222 -27.13 21.15 -13.50
C MET A 222 -27.65 22.18 -14.50
N GLU A 223 -26.79 23.09 -14.96
CA GLU A 223 -27.05 24.10 -15.99
C GLU A 223 -27.00 23.51 -17.40
N GLY A 224 -26.20 22.45 -17.60
CA GLY A 224 -25.94 21.84 -18.90
C GLY A 224 -24.70 22.41 -19.58
N LEU A 225 -24.07 21.62 -20.44
CA LEU A 225 -22.85 21.99 -21.16
C LEU A 225 -23.16 22.36 -22.61
N ASP A 226 -22.55 23.42 -23.13
CA ASP A 226 -22.59 23.72 -24.56
C ASP A 226 -21.79 22.67 -25.36
N VAL A 227 -22.05 22.56 -26.66
CA VAL A 227 -21.40 21.60 -27.57
C VAL A 227 -19.87 21.71 -27.50
N LEU A 228 -19.35 22.94 -27.47
CA LEU A 228 -17.91 23.17 -27.39
C LEU A 228 -17.33 22.78 -26.03
N GLU A 229 -18.01 23.12 -24.93
CA GLU A 229 -17.59 22.75 -23.57
C GLU A 229 -17.62 21.23 -23.39
N TYR A 230 -18.66 20.57 -23.89
CA TYR A 230 -18.75 19.12 -23.91
C TYR A 230 -17.61 18.51 -24.72
N PHE A 231 -17.35 19.02 -25.93
CA PHE A 231 -16.25 18.55 -26.78
C PHE A 231 -14.87 18.69 -26.10
N ILE A 232 -14.59 19.83 -25.46
CA ILE A 232 -13.36 20.04 -24.68
C ILE A 232 -13.25 18.98 -23.58
N SER A 233 -14.34 18.71 -22.85
CA SER A 233 -14.36 17.71 -21.77
C SER A 233 -14.08 16.28 -22.24
N THR A 234 -14.35 15.95 -23.51
CA THR A 234 -14.11 14.60 -24.05
C THR A 234 -12.63 14.23 -24.14
N HIS A 235 -11.73 15.21 -24.31
CA HIS A 235 -10.29 14.95 -24.45
C HIS A 235 -9.72 14.30 -23.20
N GLY A 236 -9.99 14.90 -22.03
CA GLY A 236 -9.57 14.38 -20.74
C GLY A 236 -10.23 13.04 -20.43
N ALA A 237 -11.54 12.93 -20.64
CA ALA A 237 -12.27 11.68 -20.39
C ALA A 237 -11.72 10.51 -21.24
N ARG A 238 -11.47 10.73 -22.54
CA ARG A 238 -10.91 9.70 -23.43
C ARG A 238 -9.48 9.34 -23.08
N LYS A 239 -8.65 10.32 -22.69
CA LYS A 239 -7.28 10.07 -22.21
C LYS A 239 -7.32 9.19 -20.95
N GLY A 240 -8.14 9.54 -19.96
CA GLY A 240 -8.29 8.76 -18.74
C GLY A 240 -8.73 7.31 -19.00
N LEU A 241 -9.75 7.13 -19.85
CA LEU A 241 -10.22 5.80 -20.28
C LEU A 241 -9.11 4.97 -20.93
N ALA A 242 -8.36 5.57 -21.86
CA ALA A 242 -7.28 4.90 -22.57
C ALA A 242 -6.09 4.57 -21.64
N ASP A 243 -5.69 5.52 -20.79
CA ASP A 243 -4.61 5.33 -19.82
C ASP A 243 -4.95 4.21 -18.84
N THR A 244 -6.18 4.12 -18.33
CA THR A 244 -6.55 3.02 -17.44
C THR A 244 -6.54 1.68 -18.16
N ALA A 245 -7.05 1.61 -19.40
CA ALA A 245 -7.04 0.37 -20.17
C ALA A 245 -5.59 -0.13 -20.45
N LEU A 246 -4.66 0.78 -20.75
CA LEU A 246 -3.27 0.43 -21.06
C LEU A 246 -2.43 0.14 -19.80
N ARG A 247 -2.51 1.01 -18.78
CA ARG A 247 -1.62 0.97 -17.62
C ARG A 247 -1.97 -0.12 -16.60
N THR A 248 -3.19 -0.66 -16.65
CA THR A 248 -3.58 -1.80 -15.79
C THR A 248 -2.67 -3.01 -16.05
N ALA A 249 -2.28 -3.23 -17.31
CA ALA A 249 -1.36 -4.30 -17.69
C ALA A 249 0.05 -4.09 -17.09
N ASP A 250 0.56 -2.86 -17.13
CA ASP A 250 1.88 -2.52 -16.57
C ASP A 250 1.94 -2.76 -15.07
N SER A 251 0.88 -2.40 -14.34
CA SER A 251 0.81 -2.65 -12.90
C SER A 251 0.72 -4.14 -12.57
N GLY A 252 -0.15 -4.88 -13.28
CA GLY A 252 -0.23 -6.34 -13.10
C GLY A 252 1.10 -7.03 -13.39
N TYR A 253 1.84 -6.54 -14.39
CA TYR A 253 3.15 -7.04 -14.73
C TYR A 253 4.22 -6.70 -13.67
N LEU A 254 4.17 -5.50 -13.06
CA LEU A 254 5.00 -5.16 -11.90
C LEU A 254 4.74 -6.11 -10.74
N THR A 255 3.47 -6.36 -10.38
CA THR A 255 3.09 -7.29 -9.31
C THR A 255 3.68 -8.69 -9.56
N ARG A 256 3.57 -9.19 -10.80
CA ARG A 256 4.17 -10.47 -11.19
C ARG A 256 5.68 -10.47 -10.93
N ARG A 257 6.41 -9.44 -11.37
CA ARG A 257 7.87 -9.32 -11.16
C ARG A 257 8.25 -9.27 -9.67
N LEU A 258 7.47 -8.54 -8.86
CA LEU A 258 7.69 -8.46 -7.42
C LEU A 258 7.52 -9.83 -6.75
N VAL A 259 6.47 -10.58 -7.14
CA VAL A 259 6.25 -11.95 -6.66
C VAL A 259 7.42 -12.86 -7.06
N ASP A 260 7.89 -12.77 -8.31
CA ASP A 260 8.98 -13.61 -8.81
C ASP A 260 10.30 -13.39 -8.04
N VAL A 261 10.56 -12.16 -7.60
CA VAL A 261 11.75 -11.83 -6.78
C VAL A 261 11.57 -12.22 -5.31
N ALA A 262 10.35 -12.06 -4.77
CA ALA A 262 10.11 -12.18 -3.33
C ALA A 262 9.58 -13.54 -2.88
N GLN A 263 9.16 -14.42 -3.78
CA GLN A 263 8.51 -15.70 -3.45
C GLN A 263 9.30 -16.60 -2.47
N ASP A 264 10.64 -16.53 -2.50
CA ASP A 264 11.49 -17.38 -1.65
C ASP A 264 11.74 -16.79 -0.26
N VAL A 265 11.16 -15.61 0.01
CA VAL A 265 11.29 -14.91 1.29
C VAL A 265 10.21 -15.39 2.26
N ILE A 266 10.59 -16.37 3.07
CA ILE A 266 9.76 -17.00 4.11
C ILE A 266 10.43 -16.81 5.47
N ILE A 267 9.65 -16.71 6.54
CA ILE A 267 10.21 -16.74 7.90
C ILE A 267 10.66 -18.17 8.23
N ARG A 268 11.97 -18.39 8.39
CA ARG A 268 12.52 -19.74 8.62
C ARG A 268 13.08 -19.97 10.02
N ILE A 269 13.53 -18.92 10.68
CA ILE A 269 14.20 -18.98 11.99
C ILE A 269 13.66 -17.87 12.89
N GLU A 270 13.81 -18.03 14.20
CA GLU A 270 13.35 -17.03 15.17
C GLU A 270 14.29 -15.81 15.20
N ASP A 271 15.60 -16.05 15.39
CA ASP A 271 16.62 -15.00 15.40
C ASP A 271 17.80 -15.39 14.48
N CYS A 272 18.30 -14.40 13.73
CA CYS A 272 19.52 -14.56 12.94
C CYS A 272 20.78 -14.12 13.69
N GLY A 273 20.66 -13.51 14.87
CA GLY A 273 21.79 -13.07 15.71
C GLY A 273 22.47 -11.78 15.28
N THR A 274 21.99 -11.12 14.23
CA THR A 274 22.57 -9.85 13.73
C THR A 274 22.55 -8.77 14.82
N GLN A 275 23.65 -8.04 14.93
CA GLN A 275 23.78 -6.83 15.76
C GLN A 275 23.52 -5.57 14.94
N GLU A 276 23.38 -5.70 13.62
CA GLU A 276 23.12 -4.59 12.72
C GLU A 276 21.66 -4.15 12.79
N TYR A 277 21.44 -2.85 12.72
CA TYR A 277 20.11 -2.25 12.82
C TYR A 277 19.93 -1.09 11.86
N VAL A 278 18.69 -0.62 11.80
CA VAL A 278 18.31 0.58 11.07
C VAL A 278 17.82 1.60 12.08
N GLU A 279 18.24 2.84 11.88
CA GLU A 279 17.79 3.97 12.67
C GLU A 279 16.60 4.63 11.96
N LEU A 280 15.43 4.59 12.59
CA LEU A 280 14.23 5.25 12.08
C LEU A 280 13.86 6.45 12.95
N PRO A 281 13.41 7.57 12.35
CA PRO A 281 13.05 8.75 13.12
C PRO A 281 11.77 8.50 13.92
N LEU A 282 11.74 8.96 15.17
CA LEU A 282 10.57 8.86 16.06
C LEU A 282 9.38 9.68 15.54
N ARG A 283 9.67 10.85 14.95
CA ARG A 283 8.69 11.73 14.31
C ARG A 283 9.00 11.83 12.82
N LYS A 284 7.96 11.90 11.98
CA LYS A 284 8.10 12.09 10.53
C LYS A 284 8.79 13.45 10.29
N PRO A 285 9.91 13.51 9.54
CA PRO A 285 10.64 14.77 9.31
C PRO A 285 9.81 15.85 8.61
N SER A 286 8.84 15.44 7.78
CA SER A 286 8.02 16.34 6.99
C SER A 286 6.82 16.94 7.75
N THR A 287 6.22 16.19 8.69
CA THR A 287 4.98 16.60 9.36
C THR A 287 5.12 16.78 10.87
N GLY A 288 6.19 16.26 11.50
CA GLY A 288 6.37 16.26 12.95
C GLY A 288 5.46 15.25 13.70
N GLU A 289 4.61 14.53 12.97
CA GLU A 289 3.72 13.51 13.51
C GLU A 289 4.48 12.24 13.96
N PRO A 290 3.92 11.44 14.88
CA PRO A 290 4.45 10.12 15.22
C PRO A 290 4.73 9.24 14.00
N ASN A 291 5.84 8.50 14.04
CA ASN A 291 6.18 7.55 13.00
C ASN A 291 5.53 6.18 13.26
N ASP A 292 4.35 5.96 12.68
CA ASP A 292 3.60 4.70 12.80
C ASP A 292 4.37 3.48 12.25
N MET A 293 5.40 3.68 11.41
CA MET A 293 6.21 2.60 10.84
C MET A 293 7.11 1.90 11.86
N LEU A 294 7.27 2.49 13.04
CA LEU A 294 7.94 1.86 14.19
C LEU A 294 7.07 0.76 14.81
N ILE A 295 5.75 0.86 14.71
CA ILE A 295 4.83 -0.07 15.36
C ILE A 295 5.03 -1.49 14.83
N GLY A 296 5.18 -2.44 15.75
CA GLY A 296 5.40 -3.85 15.44
C GLY A 296 6.82 -4.18 14.96
N ARG A 297 7.78 -3.26 15.05
CA ARG A 297 9.22 -3.57 14.96
C ARG A 297 9.78 -3.91 16.34
N LEU A 298 10.96 -4.52 16.36
CA LEU A 298 11.63 -4.93 17.59
C LEU A 298 12.86 -4.05 17.83
N GLY A 299 13.10 -3.69 19.09
CA GLY A 299 14.30 -2.94 19.51
C GLY A 299 15.58 -3.71 19.20
N ALA A 300 16.56 -3.05 18.59
CA ALA A 300 17.83 -3.69 18.25
C ALA A 300 18.89 -3.60 19.35
N ILE A 301 18.83 -2.55 20.18
CA ILE A 301 19.72 -2.32 21.32
C ILE A 301 18.90 -1.71 22.46
N ASP A 302 19.41 -1.81 23.68
CA ASP A 302 18.84 -1.11 24.83
C ASP A 302 18.97 0.41 24.62
N PHE A 303 17.83 1.09 24.46
CA PHE A 303 17.75 2.50 24.11
C PHE A 303 16.98 3.28 25.19
N GLY A 304 17.42 4.50 25.52
CA GLY A 304 16.84 5.30 26.61
C GLY A 304 17.22 6.78 26.58
N ALA A 305 16.46 7.63 27.28
CA ALA A 305 16.57 9.08 27.22
C ALA A 305 17.85 9.69 27.82
N LYS A 306 18.63 8.94 28.62
CA LYS A 306 19.93 9.36 29.16
C LYS A 306 20.97 8.26 28.95
N LYS A 307 22.22 8.62 28.61
CA LYS A 307 23.37 7.70 28.57
C LYS A 307 23.63 7.11 29.96
N GLY A 308 23.01 5.97 30.26
CA GLY A 308 23.17 5.22 31.50
C GLY A 308 22.13 4.11 31.65
N LYS A 309 22.51 2.99 32.29
CA LYS A 309 21.67 1.77 32.47
C LYS A 309 20.37 1.97 33.26
N SER A 310 20.10 3.16 33.81
CA SER A 310 19.00 3.39 34.75
C SER A 310 17.71 3.94 34.14
N ASN A 311 17.63 4.13 32.82
CA ASN A 311 16.39 4.56 32.15
C ASN A 311 16.28 3.98 30.72
N ILE A 312 16.29 2.65 30.62
CA ILE A 312 16.05 1.93 29.36
C ILE A 312 14.56 2.08 29.03
N LEU A 313 14.27 2.74 27.91
CA LEU A 313 12.92 2.89 27.40
C LEU A 313 12.58 1.75 26.46
N LEU A 314 13.48 1.32 25.58
CA LEU A 314 13.25 0.19 24.68
C LEU A 314 14.35 -0.84 24.86
N SER A 315 13.98 -2.06 25.24
CA SER A 315 14.93 -3.15 25.47
C SER A 315 15.24 -3.92 24.19
N LEU A 316 16.36 -4.64 24.18
CA LEU A 316 16.70 -5.58 23.12
C LEU A 316 15.56 -6.59 22.87
N ASN A 317 15.10 -6.69 21.63
CA ASN A 317 13.98 -7.54 21.18
C ASN A 317 12.62 -7.25 21.81
N GLU A 318 12.43 -6.07 22.42
CA GLU A 318 11.12 -5.62 22.86
C GLU A 318 10.33 -5.07 21.66
N GLU A 319 9.05 -5.43 21.55
CA GLU A 319 8.17 -4.97 20.47
C GLU A 319 7.72 -3.53 20.74
N VAL A 320 7.83 -2.67 19.71
CA VAL A 320 7.29 -1.31 19.78
C VAL A 320 5.78 -1.38 19.57
N THR A 321 5.02 -1.38 20.66
CA THR A 321 3.55 -1.24 20.67
C THR A 321 3.14 0.24 20.60
N ARG A 322 1.84 0.52 20.42
CA ARG A 322 1.32 1.90 20.44
C ARG A 322 1.57 2.59 21.78
N GLU A 323 1.37 1.88 22.88
CA GLU A 323 1.66 2.35 24.24
C GLU A 323 3.14 2.70 24.38
N LYS A 324 4.02 1.82 23.87
CA LYS A 324 5.46 2.05 23.90
C LYS A 324 5.88 3.23 23.04
N LEU A 325 5.27 3.40 21.87
CA LEU A 325 5.50 4.56 21.02
C LEU A 325 5.07 5.85 21.73
N ALA A 326 3.95 5.85 22.45
CA ALA A 326 3.50 6.99 23.25
C ALA A 326 4.49 7.31 24.38
N GLU A 327 4.96 6.29 25.12
CA GLU A 327 5.99 6.46 26.16
C GLU A 327 7.29 7.05 25.60
N LEU A 328 7.72 6.61 24.42
CA LEU A 328 8.89 7.16 23.72
C LEU A 328 8.65 8.62 23.30
N LEU A 329 7.46 8.94 22.79
CA LEU A 329 7.12 10.32 22.40
C LEU A 329 7.12 11.28 23.59
N GLU A 330 6.55 10.86 24.73
CA GLU A 330 6.54 11.65 25.96
C GLU A 330 7.95 11.84 26.52
N SER A 331 8.77 10.79 26.50
CA SER A 331 10.13 10.82 27.03
C SER A 331 11.10 11.70 26.22
N PHE A 332 10.83 11.86 24.93
CA PHE A 332 11.64 12.67 24.00
C PHE A 332 10.91 13.95 23.55
N ASP A 333 9.94 14.43 24.34
CA ASP A 333 9.22 15.65 24.00
C ASP A 333 10.18 16.86 23.99
N GLY A 334 10.19 17.60 22.88
CA GLY A 334 11.10 18.72 22.63
C GLY A 334 12.48 18.38 22.04
N VAL A 335 12.77 17.11 21.71
CA VAL A 335 13.99 16.72 20.98
C VAL A 335 13.65 16.40 19.52
N ASP A 336 14.05 17.29 18.61
CA ASP A 336 13.84 17.08 17.17
C ASP A 336 14.85 16.09 16.59
N GLY A 337 14.37 15.21 15.71
CA GLY A 337 15.20 14.29 14.94
C GLY A 337 15.71 13.06 15.70
N GLN A 338 15.10 12.71 16.84
CA GLN A 338 15.50 11.50 17.58
C GLN A 338 15.32 10.24 16.73
N LEU A 339 16.39 9.46 16.61
CA LEU A 339 16.43 8.19 15.89
C LEU A 339 16.28 7.02 16.88
N ILE A 340 15.49 6.02 16.48
CA ILE A 340 15.24 4.79 17.25
C ILE A 340 15.90 3.62 16.52
N PRO A 341 16.77 2.86 17.21
CA PRO A 341 17.43 1.71 16.65
C PRO A 341 16.50 0.49 16.65
N VAL A 342 16.06 0.08 15.45
CA VAL A 342 15.14 -1.05 15.27
C VAL A 342 15.74 -2.14 14.39
N ARG A 343 15.34 -3.38 14.64
CA ARG A 343 15.64 -4.49 13.73
C ARG A 343 14.84 -4.30 12.44
N SER A 344 15.47 -4.66 11.32
CA SER A 344 14.89 -4.52 9.98
C SER A 344 15.20 -5.76 9.15
N VAL A 345 14.29 -6.07 8.23
CA VAL A 345 14.44 -7.18 7.28
C VAL A 345 15.69 -7.01 6.42
N VAL A 346 16.06 -5.77 6.14
CA VAL A 346 17.23 -5.40 5.34
C VAL A 346 18.53 -5.88 5.99
N LYS A 347 18.63 -5.80 7.33
CA LYS A 347 19.81 -6.19 8.11
C LYS A 347 19.79 -7.64 8.60
N CYS A 348 18.78 -8.40 8.24
CA CYS A 348 18.69 -9.81 8.62
C CYS A 348 19.82 -10.64 8.00
N GLU A 349 20.45 -11.50 8.78
CA GLU A 349 21.53 -12.39 8.31
C GLU A 349 21.07 -13.84 8.12
N ALA A 350 19.75 -14.06 8.07
CA ALA A 350 19.19 -15.38 7.77
C ALA A 350 19.65 -15.85 6.36
N PRO A 351 20.28 -17.05 6.23
CA PRO A 351 20.79 -17.55 4.95
C PRO A 351 19.69 -17.76 3.90
N HIS A 352 18.51 -18.21 4.34
CA HIS A 352 17.36 -18.44 3.49
C HIS A 352 16.15 -17.74 4.09
N GLY A 353 15.52 -16.85 3.34
CA GLY A 353 14.39 -16.06 3.79
C GLY A 353 14.79 -14.99 4.81
N VAL A 354 14.00 -14.86 5.88
CA VAL A 354 14.17 -13.87 6.95
C VAL A 354 13.92 -14.51 8.31
N CYS A 355 14.39 -13.87 9.38
CA CYS A 355 14.06 -14.29 10.74
C CYS A 355 12.85 -13.55 11.30
N GLN A 356 12.19 -14.18 12.26
CA GLN A 356 11.02 -13.66 12.97
C GLN A 356 11.31 -12.30 13.62
N ARG A 357 12.47 -12.16 14.28
CA ARG A 357 12.84 -10.93 15.00
C ARG A 357 13.21 -9.75 14.11
N CYS A 358 13.71 -9.98 12.90
CA CYS A 358 13.97 -8.89 11.95
C CYS A 358 12.70 -8.43 11.22
N TYR A 359 11.71 -9.31 11.08
CA TYR A 359 10.41 -8.98 10.51
C TYR A 359 9.45 -8.36 11.55
N GLY A 360 9.42 -8.91 12.76
CA GLY A 360 8.57 -8.46 13.87
C GLY A 360 7.12 -8.92 13.74
N ARG A 361 6.19 -8.00 14.03
CA ARG A 361 4.74 -8.22 13.97
C ARG A 361 4.24 -8.46 12.54
N SER A 362 3.40 -9.49 12.37
CA SER A 362 2.57 -9.67 11.19
C SER A 362 1.43 -8.65 11.19
N LEU A 363 1.37 -7.83 10.15
CA LEU A 363 0.38 -6.75 10.03
C LEU A 363 -1.05 -7.30 9.84
N ALA A 364 -1.19 -8.50 9.28
CA ALA A 364 -2.49 -9.13 9.08
C ALA A 364 -3.04 -9.78 10.36
N ALA A 365 -2.18 -10.47 11.12
CA ALA A 365 -2.59 -11.19 12.32
C ALA A 365 -2.55 -10.34 13.60
N GLY A 366 -1.85 -9.21 13.57
CA GLY A 366 -1.65 -8.37 14.75
C GLY A 366 -0.82 -9.07 15.85
N LYS A 367 -0.07 -10.12 15.53
CA LYS A 367 0.83 -10.83 16.46
C LYS A 367 2.21 -10.96 15.84
N LEU A 368 3.21 -11.38 16.62
CA LEU A 368 4.52 -11.73 16.10
C LEU A 368 4.37 -12.75 14.94
N ALA A 369 5.03 -12.48 13.82
CA ALA A 369 4.92 -13.33 12.63
C ALA A 369 5.39 -14.76 12.95
N GLN A 370 4.87 -15.77 12.26
CA GLN A 370 5.14 -17.17 12.58
C GLN A 370 6.15 -17.79 11.62
N ILE A 371 6.81 -18.87 12.05
CA ILE A 371 7.69 -19.64 11.17
C ILE A 371 6.83 -20.27 10.07
N GLY A 372 7.23 -20.04 8.81
CA GLY A 372 6.47 -20.47 7.64
C GLY A 372 5.64 -19.39 6.99
N ASP A 373 5.51 -18.20 7.57
CA ASP A 373 4.81 -17.09 6.92
C ASP A 373 5.55 -16.68 5.63
N ALA A 374 4.82 -16.67 4.51
CA ALA A 374 5.31 -16.29 3.19
C ALA A 374 5.32 -14.76 3.01
N VAL A 375 6.11 -14.08 3.85
CA VAL A 375 6.15 -12.62 3.92
C VAL A 375 6.55 -11.94 2.62
N GLY A 376 7.31 -12.61 1.75
CA GLY A 376 7.65 -12.11 0.43
C GLY A 376 6.47 -11.99 -0.53
N ILE A 377 5.57 -12.97 -0.53
CA ILE A 377 4.34 -12.92 -1.34
C ILE A 377 3.43 -11.80 -0.83
N ILE A 378 3.27 -11.71 0.50
CA ILE A 378 2.49 -10.65 1.14
C ILE A 378 3.06 -9.28 0.75
N ALA A 379 4.38 -9.09 0.85
CA ALA A 379 5.02 -7.84 0.47
C ALA A 379 4.81 -7.48 -1.00
N ALA A 380 4.99 -8.44 -1.91
CA ALA A 380 4.78 -8.21 -3.34
C ALA A 380 3.33 -7.80 -3.66
N GLN A 381 2.34 -8.44 -3.01
CA GLN A 381 0.92 -8.10 -3.17
C GLN A 381 0.58 -6.75 -2.55
N SER A 382 1.08 -6.45 -1.35
CA SER A 382 0.88 -5.17 -0.68
C SER A 382 1.46 -3.97 -1.44
N ILE A 383 2.43 -4.19 -2.34
CA ILE A 383 2.97 -3.17 -3.24
C ILE A 383 2.20 -3.15 -4.57
N GLY A 384 1.92 -4.32 -5.12
CA GLY A 384 1.33 -4.49 -6.45
C GLY A 384 -0.17 -4.17 -6.56
N GLU A 385 -0.97 -4.55 -5.57
CA GLU A 385 -2.42 -4.26 -5.57
C GLU A 385 -2.68 -2.75 -5.53
N PRO A 386 -2.06 -1.97 -4.63
CA PRO A 386 -2.24 -0.53 -4.64
C PRO A 386 -1.63 0.12 -5.88
N GLY A 387 -0.53 -0.43 -6.43
CA GLY A 387 0.01 0.01 -7.73
C GLY A 387 -1.03 -0.04 -8.85
N THR A 388 -1.90 -1.06 -8.83
CA THR A 388 -2.98 -1.21 -9.81
C THR A 388 -4.07 -0.18 -9.56
N GLN A 389 -4.39 0.06 -8.28
CA GLN A 389 -5.30 1.13 -7.88
C GLN A 389 -4.80 2.52 -8.30
N LEU A 390 -3.49 2.80 -8.25
CA LEU A 390 -2.91 4.06 -8.74
C LEU A 390 -3.19 4.28 -10.22
N THR A 391 -3.06 3.22 -11.02
CA THR A 391 -3.34 3.28 -12.47
C THR A 391 -4.82 3.41 -12.81
N MET A 392 -5.71 2.96 -11.91
CA MET A 392 -7.16 3.04 -12.09
C MET A 392 -7.77 4.33 -11.55
N ARG A 393 -7.22 4.94 -10.48
CA ARG A 393 -7.75 6.17 -9.87
C ARG A 393 -7.61 7.42 -10.75
N THR A 394 -6.80 7.37 -11.80
CA THR A 394 -6.69 8.41 -12.84
C THR A 394 -8.00 8.70 -13.56
N PHE A 395 -8.99 7.79 -13.49
CA PHE A 395 -10.33 7.99 -14.06
C PHE A 395 -11.04 9.26 -13.57
N HIS A 396 -10.92 9.61 -12.29
CA HIS A 396 -11.68 10.71 -11.69
C HIS A 396 -11.00 12.07 -11.82
N THR A 397 -9.69 12.07 -12.09
CA THR A 397 -8.86 13.28 -12.22
C THR A 397 -8.48 13.59 -13.66
N GLY A 398 -8.61 12.64 -14.59
CA GLY A 398 -8.17 12.72 -16.00
C GLY A 398 -8.78 13.83 -16.86
N GLY A 399 -9.59 14.73 -16.30
CA GLY A 399 -10.11 15.91 -17.00
C GLY A 399 -9.92 17.23 -16.27
N VAL A 400 -9.45 17.28 -15.03
CA VAL A 400 -9.33 18.54 -14.26
C VAL A 400 -7.86 18.86 -14.03
N ALA A 401 -7.45 20.09 -14.31
CA ALA A 401 -6.09 20.56 -14.04
C ALA A 401 -5.71 20.38 -12.55
N GLY A 402 -4.57 19.73 -12.27
CA GLY A 402 -4.08 19.44 -10.91
C GLY A 402 -3.07 18.29 -10.88
N ALA A 403 -2.46 18.08 -9.70
CA ALA A 403 -1.32 17.17 -9.44
C ALA A 403 -1.29 15.93 -10.33
N ASP A 404 -0.23 15.80 -11.12
CA ASP A 404 -0.11 14.79 -12.16
C ASP A 404 0.13 13.39 -11.55
N ILE A 405 -0.97 12.71 -11.22
CA ILE A 405 -1.03 11.33 -10.71
C ILE A 405 -0.35 10.34 -11.67
N THR A 406 -0.20 10.70 -12.95
CA THR A 406 0.27 9.77 -13.99
C THR A 406 1.75 9.40 -13.91
N HIS A 407 2.53 10.09 -13.06
CA HIS A 407 3.98 9.85 -12.91
C HIS A 407 4.37 8.84 -11.81
N GLY A 408 3.44 8.41 -10.96
CA GLY A 408 3.76 7.56 -9.80
C GLY A 408 4.32 6.18 -10.15
N LEU A 409 3.57 5.37 -10.92
CA LEU A 409 3.99 4.00 -11.27
C LEU A 409 5.31 3.94 -12.06
N PRO A 410 5.54 4.79 -13.09
CA PRO A 410 6.84 4.82 -13.79
C PRO A 410 8.02 5.07 -12.86
N ARG A 411 7.86 5.91 -11.83
CA ARG A 411 8.90 6.17 -10.83
C ARG A 411 9.17 4.96 -9.94
N ILE A 412 8.13 4.25 -9.51
CA ILE A 412 8.26 3.00 -8.75
C ILE A 412 9.00 1.93 -9.56
N VAL A 413 8.63 1.76 -10.85
CA VAL A 413 9.31 0.83 -11.76
C VAL A 413 10.77 1.23 -11.98
N GLU A 414 11.07 2.53 -12.13
CA GLU A 414 12.44 3.04 -12.25
C GLU A 414 13.29 2.67 -11.03
N LEU A 415 12.74 2.82 -9.82
CA LEU A 415 13.40 2.50 -8.55
C LEU A 415 13.64 0.98 -8.39
N PHE A 416 12.62 0.15 -8.59
CA PHE A 416 12.76 -1.31 -8.44
C PHE A 416 13.57 -1.97 -9.56
N GLU A 417 13.67 -1.35 -10.73
CA GLU A 417 14.59 -1.79 -11.77
C GLU A 417 16.00 -1.18 -11.62
N ALA A 418 16.21 -0.35 -10.60
CA ALA A 418 17.45 0.37 -10.34
C ALA A 418 17.98 1.09 -11.61
N ARG A 419 17.07 1.71 -12.38
CA ARG A 419 17.40 2.41 -13.62
C ARG A 419 17.96 3.81 -13.33
N LYS A 420 18.71 4.36 -14.29
CA LYS A 420 19.21 5.72 -14.21
C LYS A 420 18.04 6.72 -14.34
N PRO A 421 17.83 7.62 -13.36
CA PRO A 421 16.72 8.56 -13.41
C PRO A 421 16.92 9.63 -14.48
N LYS A 422 15.80 10.17 -15.03
CA LYS A 422 15.84 11.24 -16.03
C LYS A 422 16.40 12.56 -15.50
N GLY A 423 16.03 12.93 -14.26
CA GLY A 423 16.56 14.10 -13.56
C GLY A 423 17.63 13.69 -12.57
N LEU A 424 18.79 13.23 -13.07
CA LEU A 424 19.88 12.73 -12.23
C LEU A 424 20.45 13.84 -11.34
N ALA A 425 20.44 13.60 -10.03
CA ALA A 425 21.25 14.36 -9.09
C ALA A 425 22.63 13.71 -8.94
N ALA A 426 23.67 14.51 -9.14
CA ALA A 426 25.05 14.10 -8.91
C ALA A 426 25.35 14.11 -7.41
N ILE A 427 26.19 13.15 -7.01
CA ILE A 427 26.72 13.05 -5.64
C ILE A 427 28.22 13.31 -5.62
N ALA A 428 28.71 13.84 -4.49
CA ALA A 428 30.12 13.99 -4.23
C ALA A 428 30.80 12.61 -4.15
N LYS A 429 31.75 12.32 -5.06
CA LYS A 429 32.52 11.06 -5.07
C LYS A 429 33.66 11.05 -4.06
N VAL A 430 34.08 12.24 -3.63
CA VAL A 430 35.14 12.50 -2.66
C VAL A 430 34.67 13.50 -1.63
N GLU A 431 35.28 13.48 -0.45
CA GLU A 431 35.13 14.53 0.55
C GLU A 431 36.08 15.69 0.23
N GLY A 432 35.62 16.92 0.42
CA GLY A 432 36.42 18.10 0.08
C GLY A 432 35.68 19.42 0.20
N VAL A 433 36.36 20.48 -0.22
CA VAL A 433 35.79 21.83 -0.28
C VAL A 433 35.36 22.15 -1.70
N ILE A 434 34.16 22.71 -1.84
CA ILE A 434 33.57 23.06 -3.13
C ILE A 434 34.05 24.43 -3.58
N THR A 435 34.45 24.50 -4.85
CA THR A 435 34.58 25.75 -5.61
C THR A 435 33.59 25.71 -6.78
N VAL A 436 32.75 26.74 -6.92
CA VAL A 436 31.76 26.82 -8.01
C VAL A 436 32.27 27.77 -9.10
N GLU A 437 32.60 27.20 -10.26
CA GLU A 437 32.99 27.94 -11.47
C GLU A 437 31.76 28.16 -12.37
N ASP A 438 31.37 29.43 -12.56
CA ASP A 438 30.28 29.80 -13.47
C ASP A 438 30.82 30.27 -14.83
N THR A 439 30.34 29.66 -15.91
CA THR A 439 30.55 30.09 -17.29
C THR A 439 29.23 30.49 -17.95
N ASP A 440 29.28 31.18 -19.10
CA ASP A 440 28.07 31.67 -19.80
C ASP A 440 27.02 30.57 -20.08
N ARG A 441 27.45 29.31 -20.25
CA ARG A 441 26.57 28.18 -20.57
C ARG A 441 26.44 27.15 -19.45
N ASN A 442 27.50 26.95 -18.67
CA ASN A 442 27.59 25.84 -17.71
C ASN A 442 28.03 26.34 -16.34
N ARG A 443 27.58 25.63 -15.30
CA ARG A 443 28.02 25.80 -13.92
C ARG A 443 28.77 24.55 -13.50
N THR A 444 30.04 24.67 -13.15
CA THR A 444 30.93 23.56 -12.80
C THR A 444 31.22 23.60 -11.31
N VAL A 445 31.01 22.47 -10.63
CA VAL A 445 31.36 22.27 -9.22
C VAL A 445 32.69 21.52 -9.19
N VAL A 446 33.70 22.13 -8.59
CA VAL A 446 35.03 21.55 -8.36
C VAL A 446 35.13 21.18 -6.89
N ILE A 447 35.32 19.90 -6.59
CA ILE A 447 35.56 19.41 -5.24
C ILE A 447 37.07 19.20 -5.11
N THR A 448 37.71 19.96 -4.22
CA THR A 448 39.14 19.78 -3.91
C THR A 448 39.25 18.91 -2.67
N ASP A 449 39.88 17.75 -2.82
CA ASP A 449 40.09 16.82 -1.70
C ASP A 449 41.23 17.28 -0.76
N ASP A 450 41.42 16.57 0.35
CA ASP A 450 42.50 16.87 1.31
C ASP A 450 43.91 16.60 0.72
N ALA A 451 44.02 15.88 -0.41
CA ALA A 451 45.26 15.62 -1.13
C ALA A 451 45.59 16.69 -2.20
N GLY A 452 44.66 17.61 -2.47
CA GLY A 452 44.77 18.65 -3.49
C GLY A 452 44.37 18.20 -4.90
N GLU A 453 43.72 17.05 -5.06
CA GLU A 453 43.14 16.61 -6.33
C GLU A 453 41.76 17.27 -6.56
N GLU A 454 41.55 17.78 -7.77
CA GLU A 454 40.31 18.44 -8.17
C GLU A 454 39.38 17.49 -8.93
N HIS A 455 38.18 17.28 -8.39
CA HIS A 455 37.12 16.53 -9.04
C HIS A 455 36.04 17.47 -9.58
N ARG A 456 35.89 17.51 -10.91
CA ARG A 456 35.01 18.46 -11.61
C ARG A 456 33.72 17.79 -12.08
N GLU A 457 32.57 18.34 -11.70
CA GLU A 457 31.24 17.95 -12.19
C GLU A 457 30.56 19.16 -12.85
N THR A 458 30.07 19.01 -14.08
CA THR A 458 29.54 20.13 -14.88
C THR A 458 28.03 20.02 -15.07
N PHE A 459 27.32 21.10 -14.78
CA PHE A 459 25.86 21.21 -14.88
C PHE A 459 25.44 22.30 -15.87
N PRO A 460 24.28 22.16 -16.52
CA PRO A 460 23.64 23.28 -17.21
C PRO A 460 23.39 24.45 -16.24
N ARG A 461 23.54 25.70 -16.69
CA ARG A 461 23.37 26.89 -15.83
C ARG A 461 21.98 27.02 -15.18
N ARG A 462 20.95 26.42 -15.78
CA ARG A 462 19.58 26.38 -15.24
C ARG A 462 19.41 25.43 -14.04
N THR A 463 20.38 24.54 -13.80
CA THR A 463 20.30 23.55 -12.74
C THR A 463 20.46 24.21 -11.38
N ARG A 464 19.51 23.97 -10.48
CA ARG A 464 19.58 24.44 -9.09
C ARG A 464 20.55 23.57 -8.31
N LEU A 465 21.62 24.18 -7.79
CA LEU A 465 22.55 23.53 -6.88
C LEU A 465 22.01 23.58 -5.45
N LEU A 466 22.31 22.54 -4.67
CA LEU A 466 22.05 22.48 -3.23
C LEU A 466 23.25 22.95 -2.39
N VAL A 467 24.41 23.08 -3.04
CA VAL A 467 25.70 23.43 -2.43
C VAL A 467 26.16 24.81 -2.90
N GLY A 468 26.81 25.54 -2.00
CA GLY A 468 27.42 26.84 -2.23
C GLY A 468 28.95 26.78 -2.41
N ASP A 469 29.51 27.91 -2.83
CA ASP A 469 30.97 28.10 -2.91
C ASP A 469 31.57 28.14 -1.50
N GLY A 470 32.63 27.36 -1.27
CA GLY A 470 33.27 27.22 0.05
C GLY A 470 32.63 26.20 0.99
N ASP A 471 31.53 25.53 0.57
CA ASP A 471 30.92 24.47 1.38
C ASP A 471 31.82 23.23 1.45
N ARG A 472 31.91 22.62 2.64
CA ARG A 472 32.57 21.33 2.83
C ARG A 472 31.56 20.20 2.68
N VAL A 473 31.79 19.30 1.74
CA VAL A 473 30.90 18.16 1.48
C VAL A 473 31.55 16.85 1.85
N LYS A 474 30.73 15.95 2.37
CA LYS A 474 31.11 14.55 2.64
C LYS A 474 30.87 13.67 1.42
N LEU A 475 31.49 12.50 1.43
CA LEU A 475 31.25 11.47 0.42
C LEU A 475 29.75 11.12 0.33
N GLY A 476 29.22 11.14 -0.89
CA GLY A 476 27.81 10.89 -1.18
C GLY A 476 26.87 12.07 -0.93
N HIS A 477 27.37 13.28 -0.67
CA HIS A 477 26.52 14.46 -0.54
C HIS A 477 25.90 14.86 -1.89
N GLN A 478 24.61 15.20 -1.90
CA GLN A 478 23.89 15.56 -3.14
C GLN A 478 24.23 16.99 -3.56
N LEU A 479 24.69 17.17 -4.80
CA LEU A 479 25.19 18.47 -5.30
C LEU A 479 24.09 19.33 -5.93
N ASN A 480 23.13 18.72 -6.61
CA ASN A 480 22.05 19.41 -7.32
C ASN A 480 20.68 18.82 -7.05
N GLU A 481 19.64 19.61 -7.30
CA GLU A 481 18.25 19.14 -7.24
C GLU A 481 18.02 18.02 -8.26
N GLY A 482 17.31 16.97 -7.84
CA GLY A 482 16.98 15.82 -8.66
C GLY A 482 16.96 14.50 -7.88
N ASN A 483 16.84 13.41 -8.64
CA ASN A 483 16.76 12.05 -8.14
C ASN A 483 18.14 11.40 -8.10
N LEU A 484 18.49 10.78 -6.98
CA LEU A 484 19.73 10.02 -6.83
C LEU A 484 19.67 8.71 -7.62
N TYR A 485 20.83 8.26 -8.09
CA TYR A 485 20.96 6.97 -8.76
C TYR A 485 21.43 5.90 -7.76
N PRO A 486 20.64 4.82 -7.53
CA PRO A 486 20.97 3.82 -6.52
C PRO A 486 22.34 3.13 -6.71
N HIS A 487 22.84 2.99 -7.94
CA HIS A 487 24.17 2.40 -8.15
C HIS A 487 25.29 3.34 -7.68
N GLU A 488 25.19 4.64 -7.98
CA GLU A 488 26.15 5.63 -7.50
C GLU A 488 26.10 5.75 -5.97
N LEU A 489 24.90 5.67 -5.38
CA LEU A 489 24.73 5.67 -3.93
C LEU A 489 25.35 4.42 -3.26
N LEU A 490 25.29 3.25 -3.92
CA LEU A 490 25.93 2.04 -3.42
C LEU A 490 27.47 2.10 -3.53
N SER A 491 28.00 2.77 -4.56
CA SER A 491 29.45 2.92 -4.74
C SER A 491 30.05 4.04 -3.88
N HIS A 492 29.35 5.16 -3.73
CA HIS A 492 29.89 6.41 -3.15
C HIS A 492 29.00 7.03 -2.06
N GLY A 493 28.03 6.31 -1.50
CA GLY A 493 27.07 6.86 -0.53
C GLY A 493 27.54 6.93 0.94
N GLY A 494 28.74 6.47 1.27
CA GLY A 494 29.23 6.36 2.64
C GLY A 494 30.65 5.79 2.71
N GLU A 495 31.26 5.87 3.88
CA GLU A 495 32.67 5.49 4.08
C GLU A 495 32.82 3.96 4.13
N THR A 496 31.88 3.29 4.80
CA THR A 496 31.88 1.82 4.91
C THR A 496 30.97 1.18 3.87
N ALA A 497 31.25 -0.08 3.49
CA ALA A 497 30.34 -0.85 2.62
C ALA A 497 28.95 -1.02 3.23
N LEU A 498 28.88 -1.17 4.55
CA LEU A 498 27.62 -1.28 5.27
C LEU A 498 26.80 0.01 5.21
N GLU A 499 27.42 1.18 5.45
CA GLU A 499 26.76 2.48 5.34
C GLU A 499 26.20 2.74 3.95
N ARG A 500 27.01 2.48 2.90
CA ARG A 500 26.60 2.63 1.50
C ARG A 500 25.35 1.81 1.20
N ARG A 501 25.33 0.55 1.65
CA ARG A 501 24.18 -0.34 1.53
C ARG A 501 22.97 0.14 2.31
N THR A 502 23.13 0.46 3.61
CA THR A 502 22.02 0.98 4.45
C THR A 502 21.40 2.21 3.83
N ARG A 503 22.22 3.16 3.38
CA ARG A 503 21.75 4.40 2.77
C ARG A 503 21.02 4.15 1.47
N THR A 504 21.50 3.22 0.65
CA THR A 504 20.85 2.84 -0.62
C THR A 504 19.50 2.16 -0.37
N GLU A 505 19.44 1.24 0.59
CA GLU A 505 18.21 0.53 0.99
C GLU A 505 17.16 1.52 1.51
N LEU A 506 17.55 2.40 2.43
CA LEU A 506 16.68 3.43 2.99
C LEU A 506 16.22 4.45 1.94
N TYR A 507 17.09 4.85 1.02
CA TYR A 507 16.72 5.75 -0.07
C TYR A 507 15.62 5.15 -0.95
N ILE A 508 15.72 3.87 -1.31
CA ILE A 508 14.68 3.21 -2.13
C ILE A 508 13.37 3.10 -1.33
N VAL A 509 13.44 2.73 -0.05
CA VAL A 509 12.26 2.65 0.81
C VAL A 509 11.55 4.00 0.90
N ASP A 510 12.29 5.07 1.23
CA ASP A 510 11.74 6.42 1.38
C ASP A 510 11.12 6.95 0.08
N GLN A 511 11.82 6.79 -1.05
CA GLN A 511 11.33 7.26 -2.34
C GLN A 511 10.10 6.50 -2.84
N VAL A 512 10.05 5.18 -2.64
CA VAL A 512 8.84 4.41 -2.98
C VAL A 512 7.69 4.82 -2.07
N GLN A 513 7.96 5.00 -0.77
CA GLN A 513 6.96 5.41 0.21
C GLN A 513 6.40 6.80 -0.10
N GLU A 514 7.25 7.75 -0.49
CA GLU A 514 6.85 9.11 -0.89
C GLU A 514 5.87 9.07 -2.08
N VAL A 515 6.15 8.23 -3.09
CA VAL A 515 5.26 8.06 -4.23
C VAL A 515 3.90 7.52 -3.79
N TYR A 516 3.84 6.45 -2.99
CA TYR A 516 2.55 5.91 -2.51
C TYR A 516 1.79 6.89 -1.61
N LYS A 517 2.47 7.58 -0.69
CA LYS A 517 1.89 8.60 0.19
C LYS A 517 1.32 9.79 -0.60
N SER A 518 2.03 10.25 -1.64
CA SER A 518 1.54 11.33 -2.51
C SER A 518 0.19 11.00 -3.17
N GLN A 519 -0.12 9.71 -3.27
CA GLN A 519 -1.36 9.18 -3.85
C GLN A 519 -2.40 8.75 -2.80
N GLY A 520 -2.12 9.02 -1.51
CA GLY A 520 -2.99 8.65 -0.39
C GLY A 520 -3.11 7.14 -0.20
N VAL A 521 -2.05 6.39 -0.49
CA VAL A 521 -1.93 4.97 -0.19
C VAL A 521 -0.87 4.79 0.89
N ASP A 522 -1.27 4.24 2.03
CA ASP A 522 -0.34 3.90 3.10
C ASP A 522 0.10 2.43 2.99
N ILE A 523 1.40 2.24 2.80
CA ILE A 523 2.06 0.94 2.79
C ILE A 523 3.07 0.91 3.93
N ASN A 524 3.29 -0.26 4.54
CA ASN A 524 4.32 -0.41 5.55
C ASN A 524 5.71 -0.63 4.93
N ASP A 525 6.71 0.08 5.44
CA ASP A 525 8.11 0.03 4.99
C ASP A 525 8.67 -1.41 4.91
N LYS A 526 8.24 -2.31 5.81
CA LYS A 526 8.69 -3.72 5.85
C LYS A 526 8.50 -4.44 4.51
N HIS A 527 7.44 -4.10 3.77
CA HIS A 527 7.18 -4.71 2.46
C HIS A 527 8.20 -4.25 1.42
N ILE A 528 8.53 -2.96 1.41
CA ILE A 528 9.52 -2.40 0.47
C ILE A 528 10.94 -2.88 0.85
N GLU A 529 11.23 -2.96 2.15
CA GLU A 529 12.48 -3.51 2.70
C GLU A 529 12.75 -4.94 2.22
N ILE A 530 11.71 -5.80 2.16
CA ILE A 530 11.83 -7.17 1.65
C ILE A 530 12.30 -7.18 0.19
N ILE A 531 11.74 -6.30 -0.65
CA ILE A 531 12.14 -6.19 -2.06
C ILE A 531 13.55 -5.64 -2.19
N CYS A 532 13.88 -4.59 -1.43
CA CYS A 532 15.23 -4.00 -1.42
C CYS A 532 16.30 -5.03 -1.01
N ARG A 533 16.00 -5.86 0.01
CA ARG A 533 16.86 -6.97 0.42
C ARG A 533 17.16 -7.93 -0.74
N GLN A 534 16.19 -8.24 -1.59
CA GLN A 534 16.41 -9.12 -2.74
C GLN A 534 17.22 -8.44 -3.85
N MET A 535 17.05 -7.13 -4.06
CA MET A 535 17.83 -6.36 -5.04
C MET A 535 19.33 -6.29 -4.70
N LEU A 536 19.69 -6.31 -3.41
CA LEU A 536 21.06 -6.23 -2.88
C LEU A 536 21.60 -7.56 -2.34
N LYS A 537 20.97 -8.68 -2.71
CA LYS A 537 21.33 -10.03 -2.23
C LYS A 537 22.63 -10.57 -2.85
N LYS A 538 22.98 -10.12 -4.06
CA LYS A 538 24.10 -10.65 -4.85
C LYS A 538 25.32 -9.73 -4.80
N VAL A 539 26.51 -10.33 -4.86
CA VAL A 539 27.79 -9.66 -5.06
C VAL A 539 28.40 -10.13 -6.38
N ARG A 540 29.16 -9.26 -7.05
CA ARG A 540 29.92 -9.62 -8.25
C ARG A 540 31.35 -9.92 -7.88
N VAL A 541 31.83 -11.12 -8.17
CA VAL A 541 33.22 -11.51 -7.90
C VAL A 541 34.12 -10.78 -8.90
N ASP A 542 35.10 -10.02 -8.42
CA ASP A 542 36.09 -9.36 -9.27
C ASP A 542 37.36 -10.21 -9.37
N GLN A 543 37.86 -10.70 -8.23
CA GLN A 543 39.03 -11.58 -8.16
C GLN A 543 38.68 -12.86 -7.41
N LYS A 544 39.06 -14.00 -7.96
CA LYS A 544 38.71 -15.32 -7.40
C LYS A 544 39.55 -15.73 -6.18
N GLY A 545 40.77 -15.22 -6.03
CA GLY A 545 41.74 -15.76 -5.06
C GLY A 545 41.92 -17.27 -5.24
N ASP A 546 41.95 -18.00 -4.12
CA ASP A 546 42.01 -19.47 -4.05
C ASP A 546 40.61 -20.13 -3.96
N THR A 547 39.54 -19.39 -4.28
CA THR A 547 38.17 -19.94 -4.32
C THR A 547 37.84 -20.55 -5.68
N ASP A 548 36.80 -21.39 -5.71
CA ASP A 548 36.23 -21.96 -6.95
C ASP A 548 35.35 -20.97 -7.73
N LEU A 549 35.29 -19.70 -7.31
CA LEU A 549 34.45 -18.68 -7.93
C LEU A 549 35.07 -18.14 -9.22
N LEU A 550 34.22 -17.73 -10.16
CA LEU A 550 34.68 -17.14 -11.42
C LEU A 550 34.58 -15.61 -11.37
N PRO A 551 35.58 -14.88 -11.89
CA PRO A 551 35.47 -13.44 -12.11
C PRO A 551 34.25 -13.08 -12.96
N GLY A 552 33.48 -12.08 -12.55
CA GLY A 552 32.22 -11.65 -13.16
C GLY A 552 30.98 -12.43 -12.71
N GLN A 553 31.13 -13.51 -11.94
CA GLN A 553 30.00 -14.32 -11.47
C GLN A 553 29.21 -13.58 -10.37
N PHE A 554 27.88 -13.68 -10.43
CA PHE A 554 27.00 -13.20 -9.36
C PHE A 554 26.76 -14.31 -8.34
N VAL A 555 27.13 -14.05 -7.08
CA VAL A 555 27.01 -15.01 -5.98
C VAL A 555 26.18 -14.40 -4.86
N ASP A 556 25.42 -15.20 -4.13
CA ASP A 556 24.75 -14.74 -2.92
C ASP A 556 25.77 -14.25 -1.88
N ARG A 557 25.54 -13.08 -1.29
CA ARG A 557 26.46 -12.47 -0.32
C ARG A 557 26.75 -13.39 0.87
N PHE A 558 25.75 -14.13 1.36
CA PHE A 558 25.92 -15.03 2.50
C PHE A 558 26.74 -16.26 2.12
N ASP A 559 26.57 -16.78 0.92
CA ASP A 559 27.37 -17.91 0.45
C ASP A 559 28.79 -17.50 0.11
N TYR A 560 28.98 -16.32 -0.48
CA TYR A 560 30.28 -15.69 -0.68
C TYR A 560 31.04 -15.54 0.65
N ALA A 561 30.38 -15.02 1.69
CA ALA A 561 30.99 -14.89 3.03
C ALA A 561 31.42 -16.25 3.60
N LYS A 562 30.57 -17.29 3.49
CA LYS A 562 30.90 -18.65 3.93
C LYS A 562 32.08 -19.26 3.16
N ILE A 563 32.16 -19.04 1.84
CA ILE A 563 33.25 -19.54 1.00
C ILE A 563 34.56 -18.88 1.41
N ASN A 564 34.57 -17.56 1.55
CA ASN A 564 35.75 -16.81 1.99
C ASN A 564 36.19 -17.20 3.41
N ASP A 565 35.25 -17.40 4.35
CA ASP A 565 35.58 -17.86 5.70
C ASP A 565 36.24 -19.25 5.69
N LYS A 566 35.84 -20.14 4.79
CA LYS A 566 36.47 -21.47 4.63
C LYS A 566 37.89 -21.35 4.09
N VAL A 567 38.10 -20.56 3.03
CA VAL A 567 39.43 -20.37 2.42
C VAL A 567 40.37 -19.65 3.39
N LYS A 568 39.88 -18.64 4.10
CA LYS A 568 40.63 -17.93 5.15
C LYS A 568 41.06 -18.87 6.28
N LYS A 569 40.19 -19.80 6.71
CA LYS A 569 40.55 -20.84 7.70
C LYS A 569 41.57 -21.84 7.17
N ALA A 570 41.61 -22.07 5.86
CA ALA A 570 42.60 -22.89 5.20
C ALA A 570 43.93 -22.14 4.91
N GLY A 571 43.99 -20.83 5.19
CA GLY A 571 45.17 -19.99 4.98
C GLY A 571 45.39 -19.54 3.53
N GLY A 572 44.39 -19.71 2.65
CA GLY A 572 44.42 -19.25 1.26
C GLY A 572 43.99 -17.79 1.08
N GLU A 573 44.17 -17.28 -0.14
CA GLU A 573 43.73 -15.94 -0.54
C GLU A 573 42.21 -15.91 -0.79
N THR A 574 41.50 -15.02 -0.08
CA THR A 574 40.04 -14.89 -0.22
C THR A 574 39.66 -14.23 -1.55
N ALA A 575 38.50 -14.58 -2.10
CA ALA A 575 37.96 -13.85 -3.23
C ALA A 575 37.66 -12.39 -2.86
N GLN A 576 37.73 -11.49 -3.84
CA GLN A 576 37.29 -10.10 -3.75
C GLN A 576 36.05 -9.91 -4.61
N ALA A 577 35.06 -9.20 -4.07
CA ALA A 577 33.79 -8.96 -4.75
C ALA A 577 33.28 -7.54 -4.47
N GLU A 578 32.58 -6.98 -5.44
CA GLU A 578 31.87 -5.71 -5.34
C GLU A 578 30.39 -5.96 -4.98
N GLU A 579 29.85 -5.16 -4.05
CA GLU A 579 28.41 -5.13 -3.80
C GLU A 579 27.71 -4.49 -5.01
N ILE A 580 26.66 -5.15 -5.51
CA ILE A 580 25.90 -4.66 -6.66
C ILE A 580 24.42 -4.59 -6.30
N ILE A 581 23.71 -3.68 -6.97
CA ILE A 581 22.25 -3.65 -6.96
C ILE A 581 21.73 -4.18 -8.30
N LEU A 582 20.84 -5.16 -8.24
CA LEU A 582 20.16 -5.71 -9.41
C LEU A 582 18.72 -5.22 -9.41
N GLY A 583 18.24 -4.74 -10.56
CA GLY A 583 16.82 -4.52 -10.78
C GLY A 583 16.03 -5.83 -10.63
N ILE A 584 14.77 -5.74 -10.22
CA ILE A 584 13.93 -6.92 -9.93
C ILE A 584 13.89 -7.95 -11.08
N THR A 585 13.90 -7.51 -12.35
CA THR A 585 13.91 -8.42 -13.50
C THR A 585 15.22 -9.22 -13.61
N LYS A 586 16.37 -8.60 -13.30
CA LYS A 586 17.66 -9.30 -13.30
C LYS A 586 17.83 -10.15 -12.04
N ALA A 587 17.33 -9.68 -10.90
CA ALA A 587 17.38 -10.42 -9.65
C ALA A 587 16.58 -11.74 -9.72
N SER A 588 15.42 -11.75 -10.39
CA SER A 588 14.60 -12.96 -10.58
C SER A 588 15.21 -13.98 -11.54
N LEU A 589 16.04 -13.55 -12.50
CA LEU A 589 16.79 -14.46 -13.38
C LEU A 589 18.03 -15.05 -12.69
N ALA A 590 18.57 -14.35 -11.69
CA ALA A 590 19.75 -14.76 -10.94
C ALA A 590 19.41 -15.63 -9.70
N THR A 591 18.27 -16.32 -9.71
CA THR A 591 17.88 -17.26 -8.65
C THR A 591 18.66 -18.56 -8.74
N ASP A 592 18.83 -19.24 -7.60
CA ASP A 592 19.60 -20.49 -7.55
C ASP A 592 18.82 -21.67 -8.18
N SER A 593 17.48 -21.60 -8.16
CA SER A 593 16.63 -22.53 -8.91
C SER A 593 16.53 -22.15 -10.38
N PHE A 594 16.94 -23.07 -11.26
CA PHE A 594 16.74 -22.91 -12.69
C PHE A 594 15.29 -23.19 -13.11
N LEU A 595 14.53 -24.02 -12.37
CA LEU A 595 13.10 -24.26 -12.65
C LEU A 595 12.27 -23.00 -12.43
N SER A 596 12.55 -22.29 -11.32
CA SER A 596 11.91 -21.02 -11.03
C SER A 596 12.25 -19.96 -12.08
N ALA A 597 13.54 -19.77 -12.38
CA ALA A 597 14.00 -18.82 -13.39
C ALA A 597 13.42 -19.11 -14.79
N ALA A 598 13.39 -20.39 -15.20
CA ALA A 598 12.93 -20.80 -16.53
C ALA A 598 11.43 -20.53 -16.77
N SER A 599 10.62 -20.47 -15.71
CA SER A 599 9.18 -20.14 -15.81
C SER A 599 8.89 -18.63 -15.93
N PHE A 600 9.89 -17.78 -15.71
CA PHE A 600 9.73 -16.33 -15.78
C PHE A 600 9.98 -15.81 -17.21
N GLN A 601 11.25 -15.78 -17.64
CA GLN A 601 11.70 -15.25 -18.94
C GLN A 601 12.97 -15.98 -19.41
N GLU A 602 13.30 -15.87 -20.70
CA GLU A 602 14.53 -16.43 -21.30
C GLU A 602 14.71 -17.95 -21.08
N THR A 603 13.62 -18.73 -21.07
CA THR A 603 13.58 -20.17 -20.75
C THR A 603 14.69 -20.98 -21.44
N THR A 604 14.89 -20.78 -22.74
CA THR A 604 15.91 -21.52 -23.52
C THR A 604 17.32 -21.28 -22.98
N LYS A 605 17.65 -20.03 -22.66
CA LYS A 605 18.97 -19.65 -22.14
C LYS A 605 19.19 -20.21 -20.74
N VAL A 606 18.22 -20.05 -19.85
CA VAL A 606 18.28 -20.59 -18.47
C VAL A 606 18.49 -22.10 -18.47
N LEU A 607 17.74 -22.84 -19.30
CA LEU A 607 17.87 -24.29 -19.38
C LEU A 607 19.21 -24.73 -20.02
N THR A 608 19.72 -23.97 -20.99
CA THR A 608 21.02 -24.26 -21.62
C THR A 608 22.15 -24.05 -20.62
N ASP A 609 22.15 -22.94 -19.89
CA ASP A 609 23.16 -22.65 -18.86
C ASP A 609 23.11 -23.71 -17.73
N ALA A 610 21.91 -24.08 -17.28
CA ALA A 610 21.73 -25.12 -16.27
C ALA A 610 22.22 -26.50 -16.74
N ALA A 611 22.01 -26.84 -18.01
CA ALA A 611 22.49 -28.09 -18.59
C ALA A 611 24.02 -28.12 -18.75
N LEU A 612 24.62 -26.99 -19.16
CA LEU A 612 26.08 -26.84 -19.28
C LEU A 612 26.79 -26.94 -17.93
N GLU A 613 26.20 -26.35 -16.89
CA GLU A 613 26.75 -26.37 -15.53
C GLU A 613 26.45 -27.66 -14.76
N GLY A 614 25.51 -28.49 -15.24
CA GLY A 614 25.02 -29.67 -14.51
C GLY A 614 24.32 -29.31 -13.19
N LYS A 615 23.56 -28.20 -13.18
CA LYS A 615 22.90 -27.69 -11.97
C LYS A 615 21.89 -28.67 -11.39
N ILE A 616 21.86 -28.78 -10.07
CA ILE A 616 20.89 -29.60 -9.32
C ILE A 616 19.95 -28.67 -8.56
N ASP A 617 18.65 -28.76 -8.84
CA ASP A 617 17.63 -28.01 -8.12
C ASP A 617 17.25 -28.70 -6.80
N ARG A 618 17.24 -27.94 -5.70
CA ARG A 618 16.92 -28.45 -4.35
C ARG A 618 15.48 -28.21 -3.92
N LEU A 619 14.64 -27.60 -4.76
CA LEU A 619 13.22 -27.35 -4.50
C LEU A 619 12.96 -26.62 -3.18
N ALA A 620 13.79 -25.62 -2.89
CA ALA A 620 13.71 -24.88 -1.63
C ALA A 620 12.66 -23.76 -1.63
N GLY A 621 12.23 -23.33 -2.81
CA GLY A 621 11.29 -22.24 -3.03
C GLY A 621 9.85 -22.70 -3.21
N LEU A 622 8.95 -21.75 -3.41
CA LEU A 622 7.53 -22.02 -3.61
C LEU A 622 7.25 -22.56 -5.01
N LYS A 623 7.81 -21.89 -6.02
CA LYS A 623 7.45 -22.07 -7.42
C LYS A 623 7.90 -23.41 -7.99
N GLU A 624 9.08 -23.91 -7.62
CA GLU A 624 9.55 -25.20 -8.10
C GLU A 624 8.67 -26.34 -7.56
N ASN A 625 8.21 -26.22 -6.32
CA ASN A 625 7.28 -27.19 -5.73
C ASN A 625 5.91 -27.13 -6.40
N VAL A 626 5.40 -25.94 -6.74
CA VAL A 626 4.17 -25.80 -7.51
C VAL A 626 4.30 -26.43 -8.90
N ILE A 627 5.39 -26.16 -9.63
CA ILE A 627 5.64 -26.71 -10.98
C ILE A 627 5.67 -28.25 -10.96
N ILE A 628 6.28 -28.84 -9.92
CA ILE A 628 6.42 -30.30 -9.79
C ILE A 628 5.17 -30.96 -9.17
N GLY A 629 4.24 -30.18 -8.60
CA GLY A 629 3.06 -30.71 -7.92
C GLY A 629 3.34 -31.22 -6.49
N LYS A 630 4.34 -30.65 -5.80
CA LYS A 630 4.63 -30.91 -4.39
C LYS A 630 4.07 -29.81 -3.49
N LEU A 631 3.81 -30.15 -2.23
CA LEU A 631 3.46 -29.18 -1.20
C LEU A 631 4.54 -28.11 -1.05
N ILE A 632 4.13 -26.84 -1.11
CA ILE A 632 5.01 -25.68 -0.95
C ILE A 632 5.70 -25.67 0.43
N PRO A 633 6.96 -25.22 0.53
CA PRO A 633 7.71 -25.18 1.80
C PRO A 633 7.37 -23.94 2.66
N ALA A 634 6.09 -23.59 2.78
CA ALA A 634 5.57 -22.49 3.60
C ALA A 634 4.34 -22.95 4.40
N ALA A 635 4.06 -22.26 5.51
CA ALA A 635 2.98 -22.57 6.44
C ALA A 635 2.90 -24.09 6.74
N THR A 636 1.70 -24.69 6.63
CA THR A 636 1.44 -26.13 6.86
C THR A 636 2.28 -27.07 5.99
N GLY A 637 2.82 -26.58 4.88
CA GLY A 637 3.70 -27.33 4.01
C GLY A 637 5.13 -27.47 4.53
N LEU A 638 5.54 -26.81 5.62
CA LEU A 638 6.82 -27.07 6.26
C LEU A 638 6.83 -28.42 6.97
N LYS A 639 7.97 -29.13 6.91
CA LYS A 639 8.15 -30.43 7.60
C LYS A 639 7.81 -30.38 9.09
N ARG A 640 8.04 -29.24 9.75
CA ARG A 640 7.71 -28.99 11.16
C ARG A 640 6.22 -29.14 11.48
N TYR A 641 5.35 -28.75 10.55
CA TYR A 641 3.89 -28.75 10.77
C TYR A 641 3.21 -29.99 10.16
N ARG A 642 3.81 -30.63 9.16
CA ARG A 642 3.24 -31.84 8.52
C ARG A 642 3.06 -33.03 9.46
N THR A 643 3.82 -33.07 10.56
CA THR A 643 3.77 -34.16 11.54
C THR A 643 2.89 -33.83 12.74
N ILE A 644 2.20 -32.69 12.73
CA ILE A 644 1.32 -32.27 13.83
C ILE A 644 -0.10 -32.70 13.47
N GLU A 645 -0.69 -33.52 14.32
CA GLU A 645 -2.12 -33.81 14.28
C GLU A 645 -2.85 -32.68 15.03
N ILE A 646 -3.80 -32.05 14.35
CA ILE A 646 -4.62 -30.98 14.93
C ILE A 646 -5.96 -31.61 15.31
N GLU A 647 -6.24 -31.69 16.60
CA GLU A 647 -7.57 -32.01 17.12
C GLU A 647 -8.36 -30.70 17.33
N PRO A 648 -9.64 -30.62 16.93
CA PRO A 648 -10.45 -29.44 17.18
C PRO A 648 -10.67 -29.27 18.70
N SER A 649 -10.54 -28.03 19.20
CA SER A 649 -10.65 -27.71 20.63
C SER A 649 -12.05 -27.96 21.20
N GLU A 650 -13.04 -27.94 20.33
CA GLU A 650 -14.38 -28.43 20.61
C GLU A 650 -14.66 -29.57 19.63
N PRO A 651 -15.30 -30.67 20.05
CA PRO A 651 -15.78 -31.66 19.10
C PRO A 651 -16.65 -30.91 18.08
N LEU A 652 -16.30 -31.01 16.80
CA LEU A 652 -17.15 -30.53 15.71
C LEU A 652 -18.58 -30.96 16.07
N PRO A 653 -19.57 -30.05 16.14
CA PRO A 653 -20.96 -30.47 16.30
C PRO A 653 -21.17 -31.48 15.20
N ARG A 654 -21.52 -32.72 15.59
CA ARG A 654 -21.65 -33.85 14.66
C ARG A 654 -22.40 -33.31 13.44
N GLY A 655 -21.71 -33.28 12.30
CA GLY A 655 -22.34 -32.90 11.05
C GLY A 655 -23.60 -33.75 10.90
N MET A 656 -24.64 -33.18 10.31
CA MET A 656 -25.91 -33.88 10.07
C MET A 656 -25.73 -35.23 9.35
N ASP A 657 -24.57 -35.47 8.75
CA ASP A 657 -24.17 -36.70 8.07
C ASP A 657 -23.69 -37.83 9.01
N ASP A 658 -23.38 -37.54 10.28
CA ASP A 658 -23.02 -38.52 11.31
C ASP A 658 -24.23 -38.92 12.20
N VAL A 659 -25.44 -38.46 11.86
CA VAL A 659 -26.69 -39.12 12.29
C VAL A 659 -26.93 -40.31 11.37
N GLY A 660 -26.01 -41.28 11.45
CA GLY A 660 -26.25 -42.59 10.88
C GLY A 660 -27.45 -43.22 11.56
N MET A 661 -28.55 -43.33 10.81
CA MET A 661 -29.60 -44.34 10.97
C MET A 661 -30.04 -44.56 12.43
N LEU A 662 -30.84 -43.66 12.98
CA LEU A 662 -31.74 -44.07 14.06
C LEU A 662 -32.67 -45.14 13.46
N GLU A 663 -32.60 -46.37 13.96
CA GLU A 663 -33.57 -47.41 13.61
C GLU A 663 -34.97 -46.89 13.98
N GLY A 664 -35.98 -47.17 13.13
CA GLY A 664 -37.30 -46.53 13.20
C GLY A 664 -37.99 -46.61 14.57
N ASP A 665 -37.58 -47.55 15.41
CA ASP A 665 -38.12 -47.77 16.76
C ASP A 665 -37.60 -46.73 17.78
N GLU A 666 -36.39 -46.17 17.61
CA GLU A 666 -35.86 -45.12 18.49
C GLU A 666 -36.51 -43.75 18.21
N LEU A 667 -36.80 -43.45 16.94
CA LEU A 667 -37.46 -42.21 16.53
C LEU A 667 -38.92 -42.13 17.00
N ALA A 668 -39.63 -43.26 17.02
CA ALA A 668 -41.00 -43.35 17.53
C ALA A 668 -41.08 -43.13 19.05
N ALA A 669 -40.08 -43.63 19.79
CA ALA A 669 -39.99 -43.49 21.24
C ALA A 669 -39.70 -42.04 21.67
N GLU A 670 -38.85 -41.32 20.93
CA GLU A 670 -38.49 -39.93 21.23
C GLU A 670 -39.61 -38.94 20.87
N LEU A 671 -40.47 -39.31 19.90
CA LEU A 671 -41.65 -38.54 19.49
C LEU A 671 -42.95 -38.89 20.24
N GLY A 672 -42.90 -39.88 21.15
CA GLY A 672 -44.03 -40.24 22.02
C GLY A 672 -45.23 -40.86 21.29
N LEU A 673 -45.01 -41.48 20.12
CA LEU A 673 -46.07 -42.09 19.32
C LEU A 673 -46.18 -43.59 19.65
N SER A 674 -47.35 -44.03 20.13
CA SER A 674 -47.62 -45.44 20.40
C SER A 674 -48.04 -46.19 19.12
N ASP A 675 -47.54 -47.41 18.96
CA ASP A 675 -47.85 -48.33 17.86
C ASP A 675 -49.33 -48.33 17.46
N GLY A 676 -49.63 -47.84 16.25
CA GLY A 676 -50.91 -48.14 15.60
C GLY A 676 -51.62 -47.02 14.85
N ASP A 677 -51.06 -45.81 14.71
CA ASP A 677 -51.64 -44.80 13.81
C ASP A 677 -50.68 -44.38 12.70
N ALA A 678 -51.17 -44.56 11.48
CA ALA A 678 -50.39 -44.61 10.25
C ALA A 678 -49.79 -43.25 9.86
N LEU A 679 -48.48 -43.22 9.62
CA LEU A 679 -47.77 -42.15 8.91
C LEU A 679 -48.00 -42.30 7.38
N GLN A 680 -49.26 -42.14 6.96
CA GLN A 680 -49.63 -42.07 5.56
C GLN A 680 -49.62 -40.59 5.13
N GLY A 681 -48.43 -40.02 4.92
CA GLY A 681 -48.34 -38.59 4.62
C GLY A 681 -47.04 -38.07 4.00
N PHE A 682 -45.94 -38.81 4.01
CA PHE A 682 -44.71 -38.40 3.34
C PHE A 682 -44.11 -39.57 2.57
N GLY A 683 -44.12 -39.47 1.25
CA GLY A 683 -43.59 -40.48 0.34
C GLY A 683 -42.05 -40.49 0.30
N PRO A 684 -41.43 -41.57 -0.19
CA PRO A 684 -39.99 -41.69 -0.30
C PRO A 684 -39.46 -41.15 -1.64
N ALA A 685 -38.16 -40.84 -1.65
CA ALA A 685 -37.25 -40.54 -2.76
C ALA A 685 -37.03 -39.05 -3.11
N PHE A 686 -36.23 -38.38 -2.27
CA PHE A 686 -35.20 -37.47 -2.78
C PHE A 686 -33.94 -38.31 -3.00
N ASP A 687 -33.53 -38.45 -4.25
CA ASP A 687 -32.38 -39.22 -4.70
C ASP A 687 -31.11 -38.37 -4.54
N THR A 688 -30.11 -38.88 -3.81
CA THR A 688 -28.87 -38.17 -3.47
C THR A 688 -27.83 -38.18 -4.60
N ALA A 689 -28.18 -38.70 -5.78
CA ALA A 689 -27.26 -38.78 -6.92
C ALA A 689 -27.05 -37.44 -7.69
N GLU A 690 -27.94 -36.45 -7.56
CA GLU A 690 -27.81 -35.18 -8.32
C GLU A 690 -26.86 -34.14 -7.67
N LEU A 691 -26.39 -34.37 -6.45
CA LEU A 691 -25.46 -33.44 -5.77
C LEU A 691 -23.98 -33.79 -5.95
N GLU A 692 -23.64 -35.00 -6.40
CA GLU A 692 -22.25 -35.39 -6.68
C GLU A 692 -21.73 -34.88 -8.04
N GLU A 693 -22.61 -34.51 -8.97
CA GLU A 693 -22.19 -33.96 -10.28
C GLU A 693 -21.84 -32.46 -10.28
N ILE A 694 -22.20 -31.71 -9.23
CA ILE A 694 -21.89 -30.27 -9.15
C ILE A 694 -20.50 -30.03 -8.52
N GLY A 695 -19.94 -31.01 -7.81
CA GLY A 695 -18.67 -30.88 -7.09
C GLY A 695 -17.39 -31.16 -7.89
N SER A 696 -17.50 -31.72 -9.10
CA SER A 696 -16.34 -32.25 -9.84
C SER A 696 -15.93 -31.43 -11.08
N GLY A 697 -16.23 -30.13 -11.09
CA GLY A 697 -16.02 -29.28 -12.27
C GLY A 697 -15.18 -28.04 -12.06
N PHE A 698 -13.96 -28.08 -11.52
CA PHE A 698 -12.90 -27.10 -11.84
C PHE A 698 -11.50 -27.61 -11.44
N GLY A 699 -10.77 -28.17 -12.42
CA GLY A 699 -9.37 -28.58 -12.25
C GLY A 699 -8.71 -29.16 -13.51
N SER A 700 -8.26 -28.26 -14.39
CA SER A 700 -7.19 -28.39 -15.42
C SER A 700 -7.01 -29.69 -16.21
N GLY A 701 -7.23 -29.61 -17.53
CA GLY A 701 -6.70 -30.57 -18.51
C GLY A 701 -6.57 -29.93 -19.89
N SER A 702 -5.36 -29.48 -20.23
CA SER A 702 -4.99 -29.02 -21.57
C SER A 702 -4.75 -30.18 -22.53
N SER A 703 -5.09 -29.92 -23.80
CA SER A 703 -4.59 -30.51 -25.06
C SER A 703 -4.93 -31.96 -25.38
N ALA A 704 -5.85 -32.16 -26.34
CA ALA A 704 -5.59 -32.80 -27.63
C ALA A 704 -6.88 -32.89 -28.45
N GLY A 705 -6.85 -32.50 -29.72
CA GLY A 705 -7.80 -32.99 -30.73
C GLY A 705 -8.49 -31.94 -31.60
N GLY A 706 -8.03 -31.87 -32.85
CA GLY A 706 -8.90 -31.95 -34.02
C GLY A 706 -9.79 -30.75 -34.34
N PHE A 707 -9.24 -29.83 -35.13
CA PHE A 707 -10.01 -28.92 -35.97
C PHE A 707 -10.32 -29.65 -37.30
N GLU A 708 -11.50 -30.26 -37.39
CA GLU A 708 -12.26 -30.65 -38.59
C GLU A 708 -13.71 -30.35 -38.15
N ASP A 709 -14.58 -29.61 -38.82
CA ASP A 709 -14.89 -29.53 -40.23
C ASP A 709 -15.90 -28.36 -40.36
N LEU A 710 -15.57 -27.32 -41.13
CA LEU A 710 -16.53 -26.33 -41.62
C LEU A 710 -16.09 -25.94 -43.02
N GLY A 711 -16.54 -26.76 -43.97
CA GLY A 711 -16.31 -26.60 -45.39
C GLY A 711 -16.94 -25.34 -45.98
N ASP A 712 -16.18 -24.81 -46.95
CA ASP A 712 -16.61 -24.26 -48.22
C ASP A 712 -17.62 -23.11 -48.24
N LEU A 713 -17.08 -21.89 -48.35
CA LEU A 713 -17.57 -20.93 -49.35
C LEU A 713 -16.38 -20.36 -50.14
N ASP A 714 -16.27 -20.88 -51.36
CA ASP A 714 -15.26 -20.60 -52.36
C ASP A 714 -15.45 -19.20 -52.98
N GLY A 715 -14.31 -18.58 -53.34
CA GLY A 715 -14.25 -17.28 -53.98
C GLY A 715 -14.37 -17.42 -55.50
N GLY A 716 -15.37 -16.78 -56.09
CA GLY A 716 -15.46 -16.55 -57.53
C GLY A 716 -15.08 -15.11 -57.89
N THR A 717 -13.90 -14.93 -58.47
CA THR A 717 -13.60 -13.77 -59.34
C THR A 717 -14.18 -14.03 -60.73
N ASP A 718 -15.05 -13.15 -61.24
CA ASP A 718 -15.01 -12.68 -62.63
C ASP A 718 -16.00 -11.52 -62.88
N ASP A 719 -15.41 -10.39 -63.29
CA ASP A 719 -15.75 -9.63 -64.50
C ASP A 719 -17.18 -9.12 -64.81
N LYS A 720 -17.21 -7.79 -65.10
CA LYS A 720 -18.05 -7.03 -66.04
C LYS A 720 -19.29 -6.26 -65.55
N LYS A 721 -19.14 -4.95 -65.79
CA LYS A 721 -20.09 -3.83 -65.99
C LYS A 721 -20.47 -3.00 -64.78
#